data_AF-A0A7K5ICC3-F1
#
_entry.id   AF-A0A7K5ICC3-F1
#
_cell.length_a   1.000
_cell.length_b   1.000
_cell.length_c   1.000
_cell.angle_alpha   90.00
_cell.angle_beta   90.00
_cell.angle_gamma   90.00
#
_symmetry.space_group_name_H-M   'P 1'
#
loop_
_entity.id
_entity.type
_entity.pdbx_description
1 polymer ?
#
loop_
_entity_poly.entity_id
_entity_poly.type
_entity_poly.pdbx_seq_one_letter_code
_entity_poly.pdbx_strand_id
1 'polypeptide(L)'
;LCLPCHVSDFDWSSIDTSHLPSSYKTNSQQEKELLQLADHFFQQYSHLCPDRKPLFIHPLNECGVQKFVSTTVKPTLLPFPDLYYWSGCASFVCDYLIMEPLKCPITPPSSLYSPTTILKYQRGNCFDFAVLLCSLLTGAGYDAYCVHGYATLEICSLDQTQELCPLLRKPPEVPEQEDPNKYRIKYPLDPQSKFELQQKAKKEEETESAQEEEREEEVVTEVGMPKRDPLHGLRVHAWVLVLPGKRKVAETFFINPFTGNHHSTTDECFLGIESIWNHRNYWVNMQDCRKGCKDLSFDLSDSICWEIMFSKSNEVSQSPTESPNKDTDDMKEKGEIDMNFEMPLSWVTQIRISCREYENPFSQGKKVILYDKAKLEKWAAYTNEDGLVERLTVYADSDRTEELEVKEWFKHREDLLYMREVNKQTQMTTDHFRPGHPLLLKAHSYTSLEPETGHTVEFYHTARVDGLWKRSENAAEMTEYFVGREDFLHTRHIEFGERDKEMENAGITADANPRPIVQIKEYFHRNLEKPADEDIEERIFMVIDDIIQLTYHLELHDTIASKVVFCRVIGREKREDEIFLSRENTVKYEPWSSEKHKNMLHLYDLLWELRAEQKELKHHVRDSEAEMLNILMVREDEEANIKLSASMYSPAKRGQRQE
;
A
#
# COMPACT_ATOMS: atom_id res chain seq x y z
N LEU A 1 -28.34 8.79 -1.78
CA LEU A 1 -29.19 8.03 -2.74
C LEU A 1 -28.77 8.33 -4.18
N CYS A 2 -27.68 7.72 -4.64
CA CYS A 2 -27.35 7.64 -6.06
C CYS A 2 -27.60 6.18 -6.47
N LEU A 3 -28.61 5.98 -7.32
CA LEU A 3 -28.82 4.69 -7.99
C LEU A 3 -27.55 4.33 -8.78
N PRO A 4 -27.14 3.05 -8.84
CA PRO A 4 -26.05 2.66 -9.72
C PRO A 4 -26.50 2.97 -11.16
N CYS A 5 -25.62 3.62 -11.93
CA CYS A 5 -25.81 3.80 -13.36
C CYS A 5 -26.25 2.46 -13.97
N HIS A 6 -27.41 2.45 -14.63
CA HIS A 6 -27.91 1.30 -15.39
C HIS A 6 -26.84 0.84 -16.37
N VAL A 7 -26.06 -0.19 -16.00
CA VAL A 7 -25.33 -1.00 -16.97
C VAL A 7 -26.42 -1.79 -17.68
N SER A 8 -26.63 -1.53 -18.97
CA SER A 8 -27.52 -2.34 -19.80
C SER A 8 -27.17 -3.82 -19.61
N ASP A 9 -28.15 -4.64 -19.21
CA ASP A 9 -27.97 -6.09 -19.04
C ASP A 9 -27.36 -6.67 -20.31
N PHE A 10 -26.16 -7.24 -20.20
CA PHE A 10 -25.50 -7.86 -21.33
C PHE A 10 -26.21 -9.16 -21.67
N ASP A 11 -26.70 -9.26 -22.90
CA ASP A 11 -27.39 -10.46 -23.35
C ASP A 11 -26.39 -11.53 -23.79
N TRP A 12 -26.09 -12.45 -22.88
CA TRP A 12 -25.25 -13.61 -23.15
C TRP A 12 -25.79 -14.52 -24.28
N SER A 13 -27.06 -14.41 -24.68
CA SER A 13 -27.58 -15.15 -25.83
C SER A 13 -27.11 -14.59 -27.18
N SER A 14 -26.56 -13.36 -27.20
CA SER A 14 -26.07 -12.68 -28.39
C SER A 14 -24.58 -12.93 -28.71
N ILE A 15 -23.91 -13.82 -27.96
CA ILE A 15 -22.50 -14.14 -28.18
C ILE A 15 -22.29 -14.74 -29.56
N ASP A 16 -21.29 -14.20 -30.28
CA ASP A 16 -20.82 -14.80 -31.52
C ASP A 16 -19.97 -16.06 -31.23
N THR A 17 -20.57 -17.21 -31.49
CA THR A 17 -19.96 -18.54 -31.35
C THR A 17 -19.42 -19.09 -32.67
N SER A 18 -19.55 -18.34 -33.79
CA SER A 18 -19.20 -18.83 -35.12
C SER A 18 -17.71 -19.20 -35.23
N HIS A 19 -16.84 -18.34 -34.70
CA HIS A 19 -15.38 -18.49 -34.72
C HIS A 19 -14.81 -19.46 -33.67
N LEU A 20 -15.65 -20.02 -32.78
CA LEU A 20 -15.17 -20.95 -31.76
C LEU A 20 -14.81 -22.32 -32.37
N PRO A 21 -13.73 -22.97 -31.91
CA PRO A 21 -13.32 -24.29 -32.38
C PRO A 21 -14.37 -25.38 -32.15
N SER A 22 -14.22 -26.51 -32.84
CA SER A 22 -15.11 -27.66 -32.70
C SER A 22 -15.17 -28.21 -31.27
N SER A 23 -14.10 -28.11 -30.48
CA SER A 23 -14.07 -28.55 -29.07
C SER A 23 -15.11 -27.87 -28.18
N TYR A 24 -15.58 -26.67 -28.56
CA TYR A 24 -16.63 -25.93 -27.85
C TYR A 24 -18.02 -26.43 -28.27
N LYS A 25 -18.17 -26.89 -29.51
CA LYS A 25 -19.45 -27.20 -30.15
C LYS A 25 -19.83 -28.68 -30.08
N THR A 26 -18.86 -29.55 -29.80
CA THR A 26 -19.10 -31.00 -29.67
C THR A 26 -18.30 -31.60 -28.53
N ASN A 27 -18.75 -32.76 -28.06
CA ASN A 27 -18.03 -33.62 -27.12
C ASN A 27 -17.30 -34.72 -27.88
N SER A 28 -16.01 -34.86 -27.61
CA SER A 28 -15.18 -36.01 -27.99
C SER A 28 -15.69 -37.30 -27.33
N GLN A 29 -15.20 -38.45 -27.80
CA GLN A 29 -15.58 -39.74 -27.23
C GLN A 29 -15.24 -39.84 -25.74
N GLN A 30 -14.04 -39.40 -25.35
CA GLN A 30 -13.60 -39.35 -23.95
C GLN A 30 -14.45 -38.40 -23.11
N GLU A 31 -14.83 -37.23 -23.63
CA GLU A 31 -15.73 -36.32 -22.90
C GLU A 31 -17.13 -36.91 -22.72
N LYS A 32 -17.64 -37.68 -23.68
CA LYS A 32 -18.94 -38.36 -23.53
C LYS A 32 -18.89 -39.44 -22.45
N GLU A 33 -17.81 -40.22 -22.40
CA GLU A 33 -17.58 -41.22 -21.35
C GLU A 33 -17.45 -40.55 -19.98
N LEU A 34 -16.70 -39.44 -19.89
CA LEU A 34 -16.61 -38.61 -18.69
C LEU A 34 -17.98 -38.12 -18.21
N LEU A 35 -18.81 -37.62 -19.12
CA LEU A 35 -20.15 -37.14 -18.77
C LEU A 35 -21.06 -38.28 -18.28
N GLN A 36 -20.95 -39.48 -18.86
CA GLN A 36 -21.69 -40.65 -18.37
C GLN A 36 -21.25 -41.07 -16.96
N LEU A 37 -19.94 -41.03 -16.68
CA LEU A 37 -19.41 -41.28 -15.33
C LEU A 37 -19.89 -40.20 -14.35
N ALA A 38 -19.90 -38.94 -14.77
CA ALA A 38 -20.41 -37.80 -14.01
C ALA A 38 -21.90 -37.95 -13.69
N ASP A 39 -22.71 -38.34 -14.67
CA ASP A 39 -24.14 -38.60 -14.48
C ASP A 39 -24.39 -39.74 -13.51
N HIS A 40 -23.60 -40.83 -13.59
CA HIS A 40 -23.69 -41.94 -12.65
C HIS A 40 -23.37 -41.48 -11.23
N PHE A 41 -22.25 -40.79 -11.05
CA PHE A 41 -21.82 -40.25 -9.75
C PHE A 41 -22.87 -39.30 -9.17
N PHE A 42 -23.43 -38.40 -10.00
CA PHE A 42 -24.51 -37.50 -9.63
C PHE A 42 -25.76 -38.23 -9.14
N GLN A 43 -26.17 -39.29 -9.84
CA GLN A 43 -27.35 -40.09 -9.48
C GLN A 43 -27.13 -40.85 -8.17
N GLN A 44 -25.95 -41.45 -7.97
CA GLN A 44 -25.58 -42.11 -6.73
C GLN A 44 -25.60 -41.14 -5.56
N TYR A 45 -24.93 -39.99 -5.70
CA TYR A 45 -24.91 -38.96 -4.69
C TYR A 45 -26.32 -38.47 -4.34
N SER A 46 -27.16 -38.19 -5.35
CA SER A 46 -28.54 -37.73 -5.13
C SER A 46 -29.41 -38.78 -4.43
N HIS A 47 -29.11 -40.07 -4.65
CA HIS A 47 -29.80 -41.17 -3.96
C HIS A 47 -29.34 -41.32 -2.51
N LEU A 48 -28.05 -41.19 -2.24
CA LEU A 48 -27.45 -41.32 -0.90
C LEU A 48 -27.73 -40.10 -0.02
N CYS A 49 -27.79 -38.90 -0.62
CA CYS A 49 -27.95 -37.62 0.06
C CYS A 49 -29.18 -36.84 -0.47
N PRO A 50 -30.42 -37.34 -0.29
CA PRO A 50 -31.62 -36.74 -0.88
C PRO A 50 -31.95 -35.33 -0.35
N ASP A 51 -31.50 -35.01 0.86
CA ASP A 51 -31.75 -33.71 1.50
C ASP A 51 -30.73 -32.63 1.10
N ARG A 52 -29.66 -32.99 0.37
CA ARG A 52 -28.61 -32.06 -0.07
C ARG A 52 -28.94 -31.46 -1.44
N LYS A 53 -28.38 -30.27 -1.72
CA LYS A 53 -28.54 -29.64 -3.04
C LYS A 53 -27.85 -30.48 -4.14
N PRO A 54 -28.38 -30.47 -5.36
CA PRO A 54 -27.73 -31.08 -6.52
C PRO A 54 -26.31 -30.54 -6.76
N LEU A 55 -25.39 -31.43 -7.15
CA LEU A 55 -24.01 -31.07 -7.46
C LEU A 55 -23.91 -30.27 -8.77
N PHE A 56 -22.96 -29.33 -8.81
CA PHE A 56 -22.63 -28.56 -10.00
C PHE A 56 -21.52 -29.25 -10.79
N ILE A 57 -21.89 -30.13 -11.75
CA ILE A 57 -20.94 -31.03 -12.41
C ILE A 57 -20.76 -30.77 -13.91
N HIS A 58 -21.84 -30.63 -14.68
CA HIS A 58 -21.76 -30.51 -16.14
C HIS A 58 -22.68 -29.40 -16.71
N PRO A 59 -22.42 -28.12 -16.38
CA PRO A 59 -23.17 -26.99 -16.92
C PRO A 59 -23.05 -26.89 -18.45
N LEU A 60 -23.95 -26.09 -19.05
CA LEU A 60 -23.87 -25.75 -20.47
C LEU A 60 -22.75 -24.72 -20.71
N ASN A 61 -21.98 -24.87 -21.77
CA ASN A 61 -21.05 -23.82 -22.21
C ASN A 61 -21.74 -22.77 -23.10
N GLU A 62 -20.98 -21.82 -23.63
CA GLU A 62 -21.45 -20.78 -24.56
C GLU A 62 -22.10 -21.31 -25.85
N CYS A 63 -21.83 -22.56 -26.23
CA CYS A 63 -22.41 -23.20 -27.42
C CYS A 63 -23.62 -24.09 -27.07
N GLY A 64 -24.07 -24.11 -25.81
CA GLY A 64 -25.17 -24.96 -25.37
C GLY A 64 -24.79 -26.45 -25.25
N VAL A 65 -23.49 -26.75 -25.12
CA VAL A 65 -22.98 -28.11 -24.96
C VAL A 65 -22.65 -28.35 -23.49
N GLN A 66 -23.11 -29.48 -22.93
CA GLN A 66 -22.75 -29.89 -21.58
C GLN A 66 -21.26 -30.23 -21.52
N LYS A 67 -20.56 -29.59 -20.58
CA LYS A 67 -19.13 -29.78 -20.34
C LYS A 67 -18.87 -30.00 -18.86
N PHE A 68 -18.00 -30.95 -18.53
CA PHE A 68 -17.62 -31.23 -17.15
C PHE A 68 -16.79 -30.08 -16.57
N VAL A 69 -17.11 -29.59 -15.37
CA VAL A 69 -16.52 -28.36 -14.79
C VAL A 69 -14.99 -28.38 -14.73
N SER A 70 -14.36 -29.52 -14.42
CA SER A 70 -12.90 -29.65 -14.38
C SER A 70 -12.24 -29.47 -15.74
N THR A 71 -12.93 -29.84 -16.83
CA THR A 71 -12.43 -29.67 -18.21
C THR A 71 -12.53 -28.23 -18.71
N THR A 72 -13.19 -27.34 -17.96
CA THR A 72 -13.21 -25.89 -18.23
C THR A 72 -11.98 -25.19 -17.64
N VAL A 73 -11.33 -25.78 -16.64
CA VAL A 73 -10.08 -25.26 -16.06
C VAL A 73 -8.93 -25.56 -17.03
N LYS A 74 -8.30 -24.52 -17.56
CA LYS A 74 -7.18 -24.62 -18.51
C LYS A 74 -5.89 -24.08 -17.90
N PRO A 75 -5.07 -24.92 -17.24
CA PRO A 75 -3.79 -24.49 -16.69
C PRO A 75 -2.96 -23.73 -17.73
N THR A 76 -2.74 -22.44 -17.49
CA THR A 76 -2.05 -21.55 -18.43
C THR A 76 -1.08 -20.63 -17.72
N LEU A 77 0.20 -20.71 -18.10
CA LEU A 77 1.22 -19.75 -17.70
C LEU A 77 1.30 -18.62 -18.73
N LEU A 78 1.13 -17.38 -18.28
CA LEU A 78 1.24 -16.18 -19.13
C LEU A 78 2.65 -15.57 -19.04
N PRO A 79 3.14 -14.86 -20.06
CA PRO A 79 4.52 -14.37 -20.10
C PRO A 79 4.80 -13.12 -19.22
N PHE A 80 3.92 -12.81 -18.27
CA PHE A 80 3.99 -11.63 -17.41
C PHE A 80 4.48 -12.03 -16.01
N PRO A 81 5.64 -11.53 -15.53
CA PRO A 81 6.22 -11.94 -14.25
C PRO A 81 5.29 -11.74 -13.04
N ASP A 82 4.46 -10.70 -13.03
CA ASP A 82 3.56 -10.44 -11.90
C ASP A 82 2.49 -11.55 -11.79
N LEU A 83 2.06 -12.11 -12.93
CA LEU A 83 1.11 -13.23 -13.00
C LEU A 83 1.73 -14.58 -12.62
N TYR A 84 2.98 -14.60 -12.18
CA TYR A 84 3.57 -15.76 -11.54
C TYR A 84 3.15 -15.82 -10.07
N TYR A 85 2.82 -14.70 -9.44
CA TYR A 85 2.39 -14.65 -8.05
C TYR A 85 0.86 -14.73 -7.95
N TRP A 86 0.35 -15.38 -6.90
CA TRP A 86 -1.09 -15.52 -6.71
C TRP A 86 -1.78 -14.16 -6.63
N SER A 87 -1.14 -13.18 -5.97
CA SER A 87 -1.65 -11.82 -5.80
C SER A 87 -1.73 -11.08 -7.13
N GLY A 88 -0.75 -11.27 -8.02
CA GLY A 88 -0.78 -10.72 -9.37
C GLY A 88 -1.88 -11.33 -10.24
N CYS A 89 -2.08 -12.66 -10.19
CA CYS A 89 -3.20 -13.31 -10.87
C CYS A 89 -4.55 -12.78 -10.37
N ALA A 90 -4.73 -12.71 -9.05
CA ALA A 90 -5.97 -12.28 -8.41
C ALA A 90 -6.30 -10.82 -8.74
N SER A 91 -5.30 -9.92 -8.60
CA SER A 91 -5.40 -8.51 -8.96
C SER A 91 -5.75 -8.30 -10.43
N PHE A 92 -5.09 -9.02 -11.34
CA PHE A 92 -5.40 -8.95 -12.76
C PHE A 92 -6.84 -9.39 -13.06
N VAL A 93 -7.29 -10.54 -12.54
CA VAL A 93 -8.64 -11.06 -12.80
C VAL A 93 -9.71 -10.09 -12.27
N CYS A 94 -9.54 -9.58 -11.05
CA CYS A 94 -10.52 -8.66 -10.48
C CYS A 94 -10.57 -7.32 -11.21
N ASP A 95 -9.42 -6.80 -11.67
CA ASP A 95 -9.35 -5.52 -12.37
C ASP A 95 -9.77 -5.63 -13.85
N TYR A 96 -9.54 -6.80 -14.47
CA TYR A 96 -9.84 -7.04 -15.88
C TYR A 96 -11.32 -7.33 -16.16
N LEU A 97 -12.00 -8.04 -15.26
CA LEU A 97 -13.39 -8.46 -15.44
C LEU A 97 -14.38 -7.55 -14.70
N ILE A 98 -15.51 -7.28 -15.34
CA ILE A 98 -16.69 -6.71 -14.69
C ILE A 98 -17.50 -7.85 -14.05
N MET A 99 -17.80 -7.71 -12.76
CA MET A 99 -18.67 -8.64 -12.06
C MET A 99 -20.11 -8.52 -12.55
N GLU A 100 -20.72 -9.65 -12.88
CA GLU A 100 -22.15 -9.78 -13.11
C GLU A 100 -22.78 -10.72 -12.06
N PRO A 101 -23.87 -10.31 -11.39
CA PRO A 101 -24.51 -11.14 -10.39
C PRO A 101 -25.18 -12.38 -11.03
N LEU A 102 -25.32 -13.44 -10.24
CA LEU A 102 -26.10 -14.60 -10.65
C LEU A 102 -27.56 -14.20 -10.88
N LYS A 103 -28.18 -14.72 -11.95
CA LYS A 103 -29.62 -14.50 -12.24
C LYS A 103 -30.52 -14.87 -11.06
N CYS A 104 -30.14 -15.92 -10.33
CA CYS A 104 -30.77 -16.30 -9.08
C CYS A 104 -29.66 -16.53 -8.03
N PRO A 105 -29.67 -15.83 -6.88
CA PRO A 105 -28.58 -15.90 -5.92
C PRO A 105 -28.52 -17.22 -5.15
N ILE A 106 -29.57 -18.05 -5.19
CA ILE A 106 -29.68 -19.29 -4.38
C ILE A 106 -29.38 -20.58 -5.16
N THR A 107 -29.11 -20.46 -6.46
CA THR A 107 -28.82 -21.59 -7.36
C THR A 107 -27.57 -21.31 -8.19
N PRO A 108 -26.74 -22.33 -8.46
CA PRO A 108 -25.61 -22.18 -9.38
C PRO A 108 -26.07 -21.79 -10.80
N PRO A 109 -25.20 -21.18 -11.62
CA PRO A 109 -25.56 -20.76 -12.97
C PRO A 109 -25.86 -21.96 -13.87
N SER A 110 -26.81 -21.83 -14.78
CA SER A 110 -27.12 -22.90 -15.75
C SER A 110 -26.01 -23.13 -16.78
N SER A 111 -25.20 -22.08 -17.00
CA SER A 111 -24.13 -22.06 -17.98
C SER A 111 -22.83 -21.61 -17.34
N LEU A 112 -21.72 -22.21 -17.76
CA LEU A 112 -20.36 -21.84 -17.34
C LEU A 112 -19.54 -21.51 -18.59
N TYR A 113 -19.12 -20.26 -18.69
CA TYR A 113 -18.42 -19.77 -19.87
C TYR A 113 -16.95 -20.14 -19.83
N SER A 114 -16.35 -20.38 -21.00
CA SER A 114 -14.90 -20.62 -21.05
C SER A 114 -14.10 -19.37 -20.63
N PRO A 115 -12.93 -19.55 -19.98
CA PRO A 115 -11.99 -18.47 -19.69
C PRO A 115 -11.71 -17.55 -20.88
N THR A 116 -11.63 -18.10 -22.10
CA THR A 116 -11.38 -17.31 -23.32
C THR A 116 -12.55 -16.42 -23.73
N THR A 117 -13.79 -16.89 -23.51
CA THR A 117 -14.99 -16.10 -23.81
C THR A 117 -15.15 -14.98 -22.77
N ILE A 118 -14.94 -15.30 -21.50
CA ILE A 118 -14.95 -14.33 -20.40
C ILE A 118 -13.91 -13.22 -20.64
N LEU A 119 -12.69 -13.58 -21.03
CA LEU A 119 -11.64 -12.59 -21.34
C LEU A 119 -11.97 -11.71 -22.55
N LYS A 120 -12.67 -12.26 -23.57
CA LYS A 120 -13.08 -11.51 -24.77
C LYS A 120 -14.14 -10.47 -24.46
N TYR A 121 -15.11 -10.80 -23.60
CA TYR A 121 -16.21 -9.89 -23.25
C TYR A 121 -15.93 -9.05 -21.99
N GLN A 122 -14.90 -9.40 -21.22
CA GLN A 122 -14.49 -8.73 -19.98
C GLN A 122 -15.59 -8.70 -18.90
N ARG A 123 -16.45 -9.71 -18.86
CA ARG A 123 -17.56 -9.83 -17.89
C ARG A 123 -17.77 -11.28 -17.49
N GLY A 124 -18.28 -11.51 -16.28
CA GLY A 124 -18.62 -12.85 -15.82
C GLY A 124 -19.18 -12.87 -14.39
N ASN A 125 -19.72 -14.02 -14.00
CA ASN A 125 -20.17 -14.25 -12.62
C ASN A 125 -19.07 -14.87 -11.74
N CYS A 126 -19.38 -15.14 -10.47
CA CYS A 126 -18.39 -15.69 -9.52
C CYS A 126 -17.75 -17.02 -9.98
N PHE A 127 -18.47 -17.88 -10.69
CA PHE A 127 -17.93 -19.15 -11.19
C PHE A 127 -16.97 -18.91 -12.37
N ASP A 128 -17.34 -18.02 -13.28
CA ASP A 128 -16.52 -17.60 -14.42
C ASP A 128 -15.18 -17.02 -13.93
N PHE A 129 -15.25 -16.14 -12.93
CA PHE A 129 -14.10 -15.55 -12.24
C PHE A 129 -13.21 -16.61 -11.57
N ALA A 130 -13.80 -17.52 -10.78
CA ALA A 130 -13.06 -18.56 -10.08
C ALA A 130 -12.35 -19.53 -11.05
N VAL A 131 -12.99 -19.88 -12.17
CA VAL A 131 -12.42 -20.78 -13.18
C VAL A 131 -11.26 -20.12 -13.94
N LEU A 132 -11.40 -18.85 -14.32
CA LEU A 132 -10.29 -18.10 -14.92
C LEU A 132 -9.11 -18.00 -13.95
N LEU A 133 -9.35 -17.57 -12.71
CA LEU A 133 -8.30 -17.41 -11.70
C LEU A 133 -7.60 -18.75 -11.40
N CYS A 134 -8.36 -19.82 -11.18
CA CYS A 134 -7.82 -21.15 -10.95
C CYS A 134 -6.99 -21.66 -12.15
N SER A 135 -7.42 -21.36 -13.38
CA SER A 135 -6.67 -21.68 -14.61
C SER A 135 -5.30 -20.99 -14.66
N LEU A 136 -5.20 -19.73 -14.24
CA LEU A 136 -3.94 -18.99 -14.17
C LEU A 136 -3.04 -19.50 -13.04
N LEU A 137 -3.61 -19.70 -11.84
CA LEU A 137 -2.86 -20.18 -10.67
C LEU A 137 -2.28 -21.58 -10.86
N THR A 138 -3.09 -22.51 -11.38
CA THR A 138 -2.62 -23.86 -11.71
C THR A 138 -1.54 -23.83 -12.80
N GLY A 139 -1.64 -22.93 -13.77
CA GLY A 139 -0.60 -22.68 -14.78
C GLY A 139 0.70 -22.12 -14.19
N ALA A 140 0.61 -21.24 -13.19
CA ALA A 140 1.73 -20.72 -12.41
C ALA A 140 2.29 -21.72 -11.38
N GLY A 141 1.73 -22.93 -11.29
CA GLY A 141 2.21 -24.02 -10.47
C GLY A 141 1.65 -24.06 -9.04
N TYR A 142 0.63 -23.26 -8.71
CA TYR A 142 -0.06 -23.36 -7.42
C TYR A 142 -0.99 -24.59 -7.38
N ASP A 143 -1.21 -25.11 -6.18
CA ASP A 143 -2.22 -26.14 -5.93
C ASP A 143 -3.58 -25.47 -5.67
N ALA A 144 -4.24 -25.07 -6.75
CA ALA A 144 -5.46 -24.27 -6.71
C ALA A 144 -6.69 -25.04 -7.16
N TYR A 145 -7.83 -24.74 -6.53
CA TYR A 145 -9.14 -25.36 -6.75
C TYR A 145 -10.21 -24.29 -6.85
N CYS A 146 -11.14 -24.45 -7.78
CA CYS A 146 -12.39 -23.73 -7.75
C CYS A 146 -13.26 -24.30 -6.63
N VAL A 147 -13.88 -23.44 -5.84
CA VAL A 147 -14.79 -23.79 -4.75
C VAL A 147 -16.19 -23.36 -5.13
N HIS A 148 -17.16 -24.24 -4.89
CA HIS A 148 -18.59 -23.92 -4.94
C HIS A 148 -19.16 -24.11 -3.54
N GLY A 149 -19.82 -23.07 -3.05
CA GLY A 149 -20.39 -23.07 -1.71
C GLY A 149 -21.25 -21.85 -1.45
N TYR A 150 -21.28 -21.44 -0.19
CA TYR A 150 -22.10 -20.35 0.30
C TYR A 150 -21.25 -19.24 0.91
N ALA A 151 -21.62 -18.00 0.64
CA ALA A 151 -20.95 -16.83 1.19
C ALA A 151 -21.97 -15.78 1.62
N THR A 152 -21.52 -14.76 2.37
CA THR A 152 -22.38 -13.66 2.80
C THR A 152 -22.80 -12.78 1.61
N LEU A 153 -23.80 -11.92 1.84
CA LEU A 153 -24.31 -11.00 0.81
C LEU A 153 -23.19 -10.11 0.26
N GLU A 154 -22.33 -9.61 1.13
CA GLU A 154 -21.25 -8.66 0.82
C GLU A 154 -20.28 -9.27 -0.19
N ILE A 155 -19.83 -10.51 0.06
CA ILE A 155 -18.98 -11.28 -0.86
C ILE A 155 -19.70 -11.56 -2.19
N CYS A 156 -20.95 -11.98 -2.14
CA CYS A 156 -21.71 -12.34 -3.34
C CYS A 156 -22.02 -11.15 -4.24
N SER A 157 -22.20 -9.96 -3.66
CA SER A 157 -22.58 -8.73 -4.34
C SER A 157 -21.41 -7.78 -4.63
N LEU A 158 -20.18 -8.14 -4.24
CA LEU A 158 -19.01 -7.26 -4.30
C LEU A 158 -19.27 -5.91 -3.59
N ASP A 159 -20.00 -5.96 -2.47
CA ASP A 159 -20.25 -4.77 -1.67
C ASP A 159 -19.13 -4.61 -0.64
N GLN A 160 -18.27 -3.63 -0.88
CA GLN A 160 -17.14 -3.31 -0.01
C GLN A 160 -17.39 -2.05 0.83
N THR A 161 -18.60 -1.48 0.80
CA THR A 161 -18.90 -0.18 1.42
C THR A 161 -18.79 -0.15 2.94
N GLN A 162 -18.77 -1.32 3.59
CA GLN A 162 -18.56 -1.48 5.02
C GLN A 162 -17.14 -1.97 5.36
N GLU A 163 -16.34 -2.32 4.35
CA GLU A 163 -14.97 -2.76 4.57
C GLU A 163 -14.04 -1.56 4.72
N LEU A 164 -13.10 -1.65 5.66
CA LEU A 164 -12.01 -0.69 5.75
C LEU A 164 -11.04 -0.87 4.56
N CYS A 165 -10.76 0.23 3.86
CA CYS A 165 -9.88 0.24 2.71
C CYS A 165 -8.50 -0.36 3.07
N PRO A 166 -7.99 -1.36 2.34
CA PRO A 166 -6.70 -1.99 2.63
C PRO A 166 -5.52 -1.02 2.70
N LEU A 167 -5.55 0.09 1.93
CA LEU A 167 -4.52 1.11 1.91
C LEU A 167 -4.47 1.97 3.20
N LEU A 168 -5.53 1.93 4.00
CA LEU A 168 -5.62 2.63 5.30
C LEU A 168 -5.22 1.73 6.47
N ARG A 169 -5.00 0.42 6.25
CA ARG A 169 -4.55 -0.49 7.30
C ARG A 169 -3.11 -0.15 7.68
N LYS A 170 -2.90 0.26 8.93
CA LYS A 170 -1.54 0.36 9.48
C LYS A 170 -0.90 -1.04 9.47
N PRO A 171 0.39 -1.17 9.10
CA PRO A 171 1.11 -2.42 9.32
C PRO A 171 0.99 -2.81 10.79
N PRO A 172 0.81 -4.10 11.12
CA PRO A 172 0.82 -4.52 12.51
C PRO A 172 2.15 -4.10 13.14
N GLU A 173 2.08 -3.27 14.19
CA GLU A 173 3.25 -2.92 14.99
C GLU A 173 3.82 -4.22 15.55
N VAL A 174 5.03 -4.58 15.11
CA VAL A 174 5.77 -5.69 15.71
C VAL A 174 6.12 -5.23 17.12
N PRO A 175 5.57 -5.86 18.18
CA PRO A 175 5.96 -5.46 19.53
C PRO A 175 7.46 -5.69 19.67
N GLU A 176 8.21 -4.61 19.90
CA GLU A 176 9.61 -4.71 20.33
C GLU A 176 9.61 -5.55 21.61
N GLN A 177 10.28 -6.70 21.56
CA GLN A 177 10.48 -7.52 22.75
C GLN A 177 11.38 -6.73 23.71
N GLU A 178 10.80 -6.18 24.77
CA GLU A 178 11.58 -5.61 25.87
C GLU A 178 12.37 -6.74 26.56
N ASP A 179 13.69 -6.62 26.57
CA ASP A 179 14.60 -7.51 27.31
C ASP A 179 14.26 -7.51 28.82
N PRO A 180 13.94 -8.67 29.43
CA PRO A 180 13.43 -8.74 30.80
C PRO A 180 14.49 -8.56 31.91
N ASN A 181 15.72 -8.13 31.59
CA ASN A 181 16.85 -8.10 32.53
C ASN A 181 17.46 -6.72 32.73
N LYS A 182 16.67 -5.75 33.21
CA LYS A 182 17.20 -4.51 33.82
C LYS A 182 16.76 -4.43 35.28
N TYR A 183 17.74 -4.52 36.18
CA TYR A 183 17.59 -4.50 37.64
C TYR A 183 16.66 -3.36 38.12
N ARG A 184 15.53 -3.71 38.74
CA ARG A 184 14.66 -2.75 39.44
C ARG A 184 15.24 -2.40 40.81
N ILE A 185 15.92 -1.26 40.89
CA ILE A 185 16.22 -0.60 42.17
C ILE A 185 14.92 0.03 42.67
N LYS A 186 14.42 -0.40 43.84
CA LYS A 186 13.28 0.24 44.51
C LYS A 186 13.77 1.50 45.23
N TYR A 187 13.44 2.67 44.72
CA TYR A 187 13.60 3.92 45.45
C TYR A 187 12.45 4.09 46.46
N PRO A 188 12.69 4.73 47.63
CA PRO A 188 11.62 5.11 48.54
C PRO A 188 10.63 6.07 47.84
N LEU A 189 9.36 5.99 48.21
CA LEU A 189 8.29 6.83 47.67
C LEU A 189 8.58 8.31 47.97
N ASP A 190 8.87 9.09 46.92
CA ASP A 190 8.95 10.54 47.02
C ASP A 190 7.56 11.15 47.28
N PRO A 191 7.47 12.20 48.11
CA PRO A 191 6.24 12.94 48.28
C PRO A 191 5.87 13.64 46.96
N GLN A 192 4.81 13.16 46.32
CA GLN A 192 4.29 13.72 45.07
C GLN A 192 3.81 15.16 45.27
N SER A 193 4.29 16.05 44.41
CA SER A 193 3.89 17.46 44.39
C SER A 193 2.44 17.59 43.92
N LYS A 194 1.68 18.54 44.49
CA LYS A 194 0.28 18.81 44.09
C LYS A 194 0.13 19.13 42.60
N PHE A 195 1.19 19.60 41.95
CA PHE A 195 1.21 19.89 40.51
C PHE A 195 1.24 18.62 39.66
N GLU A 196 1.97 17.58 40.08
CA GLU A 196 2.03 16.30 39.37
C GLU A 196 0.70 15.54 39.43
N LEU A 197 -0.02 15.66 40.56
CA LEU A 197 -1.37 15.15 40.70
C LEU A 197 -2.35 15.87 39.77
N GLN A 198 -2.21 17.19 39.58
CA GLN A 198 -3.04 17.93 38.62
C GLN A 198 -2.72 17.59 37.16
N GLN A 199 -1.45 17.37 36.80
CA GLN A 199 -1.10 16.92 35.45
C GLN A 199 -1.57 15.49 35.17
N LYS A 200 -1.54 14.60 36.18
CA LYS A 200 -2.11 13.26 36.04
C LYS A 200 -3.63 13.29 35.93
N ALA A 201 -4.32 14.07 36.77
CA ALA A 201 -5.77 14.23 36.68
C ALA A 201 -6.20 14.79 35.31
N LYS A 202 -5.45 15.74 34.75
CA LYS A 202 -5.74 16.28 33.42
C LYS A 202 -5.50 15.26 32.30
N LYS A 203 -4.46 14.43 32.41
CA LYS A 203 -4.23 13.31 31.48
C LYS A 203 -5.28 12.21 31.64
N GLU A 204 -5.73 11.95 32.86
CA GLU A 204 -6.79 10.99 33.17
C GLU A 204 -8.14 11.48 32.61
N GLU A 205 -8.48 12.77 32.76
CA GLU A 205 -9.64 13.39 32.12
C GLU A 205 -9.57 13.33 30.58
N GLU A 206 -8.40 13.60 29.98
CA GLU A 206 -8.21 13.49 28.52
C GLU A 206 -8.34 12.03 28.04
N THR A 207 -7.90 11.05 28.84
CA THR A 207 -8.10 9.63 28.51
C THR A 207 -9.53 9.15 28.76
N GLU A 208 -10.21 9.67 29.78
CA GLU A 208 -11.62 9.36 30.04
C GLU A 208 -12.51 9.97 28.97
N SER A 209 -12.24 11.20 28.50
CA SER A 209 -12.96 11.80 27.38
C SER A 209 -12.73 11.04 26.08
N ALA A 210 -11.50 10.58 25.81
CA ALA A 210 -11.22 9.74 24.64
C ALA A 210 -11.91 8.36 24.72
N GLN A 211 -12.02 7.78 25.93
CA GLN A 211 -12.75 6.53 26.15
C GLN A 211 -14.28 6.70 26.10
N GLU A 212 -14.81 7.85 26.50
CA GLU A 212 -16.23 8.18 26.31
C GLU A 212 -16.54 8.41 24.83
N GLU A 213 -15.67 9.09 24.07
CA GLU A 213 -15.79 9.21 22.61
C GLU A 213 -15.73 7.82 21.92
N GLU A 214 -14.80 6.94 22.31
CA GLU A 214 -14.76 5.54 21.80
C GLU A 214 -16.03 4.76 22.14
N ARG A 215 -16.60 4.93 23.35
CA ARG A 215 -17.85 4.27 23.74
C ARG A 215 -19.06 4.83 23.02
N GLU A 216 -19.10 6.15 22.79
CA GLU A 216 -20.16 6.78 22.01
C GLU A 216 -20.07 6.34 20.53
N GLU A 217 -18.86 6.19 19.97
CA GLU A 217 -18.64 5.58 18.66
C GLU A 217 -19.09 4.11 18.62
N GLU A 218 -18.83 3.31 19.66
CA GLU A 218 -19.33 1.92 19.79
C GLU A 218 -20.87 1.86 19.85
N VAL A 219 -21.50 2.76 20.60
CA VAL A 219 -22.97 2.82 20.71
C VAL A 219 -23.60 3.29 19.40
N VAL A 220 -22.97 4.20 18.65
CA VAL A 220 -23.41 4.61 17.32
C VAL A 220 -23.23 3.48 16.29
N THR A 221 -22.19 2.64 16.41
CA THR A 221 -22.01 1.46 15.56
C THR A 221 -23.06 0.38 15.82
N GLU A 222 -23.55 0.20 17.05
CA GLU A 222 -24.65 -0.73 17.36
C GLU A 222 -26.00 -0.32 16.72
N VAL A 223 -26.26 0.99 16.55
CA VAL A 223 -27.47 1.49 15.88
C VAL A 223 -27.42 1.27 14.36
N GLY A 224 -26.22 1.03 13.81
CA GLY A 224 -25.94 0.76 12.39
C GLY A 224 -25.91 -0.72 11.99
N MET A 225 -26.38 -1.65 12.82
CA MET A 225 -26.35 -3.08 12.46
C MET A 225 -26.97 -3.32 11.07
N PRO A 226 -26.26 -4.00 10.14
CA PRO A 226 -26.78 -4.28 8.81
C PRO A 226 -28.10 -5.05 8.93
N LYS A 227 -29.07 -4.68 8.09
CA LYS A 227 -30.36 -5.38 8.00
C LYS A 227 -30.08 -6.88 7.85
N ARG A 228 -30.64 -7.70 8.73
CA ARG A 228 -30.48 -9.16 8.69
C ARG A 228 -30.77 -9.67 7.27
N ASP A 229 -29.78 -10.24 6.59
CA ASP A 229 -29.91 -10.77 5.23
C ASP A 229 -30.91 -11.95 5.24
N PRO A 230 -32.07 -11.84 4.58
CA PRO A 230 -33.05 -12.93 4.53
C PRO A 230 -32.51 -14.21 3.87
N LEU A 231 -31.46 -14.09 3.05
CA LEU A 231 -30.84 -15.20 2.33
C LEU A 231 -29.49 -15.61 2.92
N HIS A 232 -29.19 -15.22 4.16
CA HIS A 232 -27.93 -15.58 4.81
C HIS A 232 -27.76 -17.12 4.83
N GLY A 233 -26.61 -17.60 4.35
CA GLY A 233 -26.32 -19.04 4.22
C GLY A 233 -26.97 -19.75 3.03
N LEU A 234 -27.83 -19.07 2.26
CA LEU A 234 -28.49 -19.65 1.08
C LEU A 234 -27.87 -19.19 -0.25
N ARG A 235 -27.09 -18.11 -0.22
CA ARG A 235 -26.47 -17.50 -1.41
C ARG A 235 -25.34 -18.37 -1.93
N VAL A 236 -25.47 -18.79 -3.18
CA VAL A 236 -24.46 -19.57 -3.89
C VAL A 236 -23.37 -18.64 -4.40
N HIS A 237 -22.12 -19.02 -4.14
CA HIS A 237 -20.94 -18.29 -4.58
C HIS A 237 -19.83 -19.25 -5.00
N ALA A 238 -18.86 -18.74 -5.74
CA ALA A 238 -17.67 -19.48 -6.12
C ALA A 238 -16.41 -18.64 -5.92
N TRP A 239 -15.39 -19.27 -5.35
CA TRP A 239 -14.10 -18.65 -5.04
C TRP A 239 -12.96 -19.65 -5.31
N VAL A 240 -11.72 -19.27 -4.99
CA VAL A 240 -10.57 -20.15 -5.19
C VAL A 240 -9.95 -20.55 -3.86
N LEU A 241 -9.63 -21.84 -3.72
CA LEU A 241 -8.88 -22.42 -2.61
C LEU A 241 -7.46 -22.71 -3.07
N VAL A 242 -6.46 -22.32 -2.27
CA VAL A 242 -5.06 -22.65 -2.51
C VAL A 242 -4.53 -23.49 -1.35
N LEU A 243 -4.03 -24.69 -1.65
CA LEU A 243 -3.46 -25.61 -0.65
C LEU A 243 -1.95 -25.37 -0.46
N PRO A 244 -1.40 -25.71 0.73
CA PRO A 244 0.01 -25.54 1.04
C PRO A 244 0.93 -26.48 0.26
N GLY A 245 2.23 -26.14 0.25
CA GLY A 245 3.30 -26.99 -0.28
C GLY A 245 3.88 -26.49 -1.60
N LYS A 246 3.05 -26.22 -2.62
CA LYS A 246 3.55 -25.67 -3.89
C LYS A 246 3.80 -24.17 -3.79
N ARG A 247 4.79 -23.65 -4.53
CA ARG A 247 5.12 -22.21 -4.63
C ARG A 247 5.36 -21.51 -3.28
N LYS A 248 5.85 -22.25 -2.27
CA LYS A 248 6.12 -21.76 -0.89
C LYS A 248 4.86 -21.27 -0.15
N VAL A 249 3.68 -21.76 -0.51
CA VAL A 249 2.47 -21.54 0.29
C VAL A 249 2.57 -22.32 1.59
N ALA A 250 2.55 -21.62 2.73
CA ALA A 250 2.69 -22.20 4.05
C ALA A 250 1.38 -22.77 4.59
N GLU A 251 0.28 -22.04 4.38
CA GLU A 251 -1.04 -22.36 4.93
C GLU A 251 -2.10 -22.34 3.83
N THR A 252 -3.19 -23.07 4.07
CA THR A 252 -4.35 -23.06 3.18
C THR A 252 -5.08 -21.74 3.29
N PHE A 253 -5.46 -21.14 2.16
CA PHE A 253 -6.24 -19.89 2.16
C PHE A 253 -7.22 -19.83 1.00
N PHE A 254 -8.22 -18.96 1.15
CA PHE A 254 -9.18 -18.62 0.10
C PHE A 254 -8.79 -17.35 -0.62
N ILE A 255 -9.17 -17.24 -1.90
CA ILE A 255 -9.08 -16.01 -2.67
C ILE A 255 -10.50 -15.67 -3.16
N ASN A 256 -11.01 -14.51 -2.76
CA ASN A 256 -12.23 -13.96 -3.35
C ASN A 256 -11.88 -13.40 -4.73
N PRO A 257 -12.38 -13.99 -5.83
CA PRO A 257 -11.92 -13.60 -7.16
C PRO A 257 -12.48 -12.24 -7.59
N PHE A 258 -13.54 -11.73 -6.96
CA PHE A 258 -14.08 -10.40 -7.26
C PHE A 258 -13.23 -9.26 -6.70
N THR A 259 -12.63 -9.45 -5.52
CA THR A 259 -11.78 -8.43 -4.87
C THR A 259 -10.30 -8.67 -5.10
N GLY A 260 -9.90 -9.92 -5.38
CA GLY A 260 -8.52 -10.35 -5.46
C GLY A 260 -7.83 -10.53 -4.09
N ASN A 261 -8.59 -10.39 -3.00
CA ASN A 261 -8.08 -10.50 -1.64
C ASN A 261 -7.95 -11.96 -1.20
N HIS A 262 -6.94 -12.24 -0.38
CA HIS A 262 -6.83 -13.51 0.33
C HIS A 262 -7.60 -13.45 1.65
N HIS A 263 -8.14 -14.59 2.05
CA HIS A 263 -8.91 -14.77 3.26
C HIS A 263 -8.45 -16.05 3.97
N SER A 264 -8.46 -16.02 5.30
CA SER A 264 -8.27 -17.24 6.09
C SER A 264 -9.41 -18.23 5.80
N THR A 265 -9.14 -19.53 5.91
CA THR A 265 -10.18 -20.56 5.85
C THR A 265 -11.20 -20.46 6.98
N THR A 266 -10.87 -19.73 8.04
CA THR A 266 -11.72 -19.48 9.21
C THR A 266 -12.56 -18.21 9.10
N ASP A 267 -12.48 -17.49 7.97
CA ASP A 267 -13.21 -16.24 7.75
C ASP A 267 -14.73 -16.49 7.74
N GLU A 268 -15.47 -15.66 8.47
CA GLU A 268 -16.92 -15.77 8.69
C GLU A 268 -17.73 -15.44 7.43
N CYS A 269 -17.10 -14.78 6.46
CA CYS A 269 -17.69 -14.46 5.17
C CYS A 269 -17.97 -15.71 4.30
N PHE A 270 -17.30 -16.85 4.58
CA PHE A 270 -17.47 -18.11 3.85
C PHE A 270 -18.24 -19.13 4.70
N LEU A 271 -19.51 -19.34 4.34
CA LEU A 271 -20.52 -20.01 5.16
C LEU A 271 -20.58 -21.53 4.93
N GLY A 272 -19.93 -22.06 3.91
CA GLY A 272 -19.82 -23.51 3.71
C GLY A 272 -19.39 -23.89 2.30
N ILE A 273 -18.90 -25.11 2.14
CA ILE A 273 -18.42 -25.65 0.85
C ILE A 273 -19.25 -26.88 0.48
N GLU A 274 -19.75 -26.92 -0.75
CA GLU A 274 -20.44 -28.09 -1.30
C GLU A 274 -19.47 -28.97 -2.09
N SER A 275 -18.65 -28.35 -2.95
CA SER A 275 -17.74 -29.07 -3.83
C SER A 275 -16.54 -28.23 -4.22
N ILE A 276 -15.41 -28.87 -4.50
CA ILE A 276 -14.23 -28.24 -5.07
C ILE A 276 -13.76 -29.01 -6.31
N TRP A 277 -13.12 -28.33 -7.25
CA TRP A 277 -12.57 -28.98 -8.43
C TRP A 277 -11.34 -28.25 -8.98
N ASN A 278 -10.50 -28.99 -9.69
CA ASN A 278 -9.41 -28.43 -10.47
C ASN A 278 -9.35 -29.15 -11.82
N HIS A 279 -8.29 -28.90 -12.60
CA HIS A 279 -8.08 -29.54 -13.91
C HIS A 279 -7.88 -31.06 -13.87
N ARG A 280 -7.81 -31.70 -12.69
CA ARG A 280 -7.53 -33.13 -12.51
C ARG A 280 -8.70 -33.94 -11.98
N ASN A 281 -9.54 -33.36 -11.13
CA ASN A 281 -10.63 -34.08 -10.49
C ASN A 281 -11.73 -33.14 -9.96
N TYR A 282 -12.75 -33.76 -9.38
CA TYR A 282 -13.87 -33.15 -8.68
C TYR A 282 -14.04 -33.84 -7.32
N TRP A 283 -14.23 -33.04 -6.27
CA TRP A 283 -14.43 -33.52 -4.90
C TRP A 283 -15.69 -32.92 -4.31
N VAL A 284 -16.46 -33.75 -3.63
CA VAL A 284 -17.66 -33.35 -2.88
C VAL A 284 -17.31 -33.30 -1.41
N ASN A 285 -17.67 -32.21 -0.74
CA ASN A 285 -17.49 -32.10 0.69
C ASN A 285 -18.57 -32.93 1.40
N MET A 286 -18.16 -33.83 2.29
CA MET A 286 -19.04 -34.68 3.10
C MET A 286 -19.08 -34.24 4.57
N GLN A 287 -18.37 -33.17 4.92
CA GLN A 287 -18.25 -32.62 6.27
C GLN A 287 -19.43 -31.69 6.63
N ASP A 288 -19.62 -31.44 7.93
CA ASP A 288 -20.65 -30.52 8.43
C ASP A 288 -20.18 -29.05 8.33
N CYS A 289 -20.91 -28.22 7.58
CA CYS A 289 -20.64 -26.79 7.40
C CYS A 289 -21.49 -25.86 8.29
N ARG A 290 -22.20 -26.36 9.31
CA ARG A 290 -23.07 -25.52 10.17
C ARG A 290 -22.38 -24.33 10.83
N LYS A 291 -21.06 -24.40 11.04
CA LYS A 291 -20.24 -23.32 11.64
C LYS A 291 -19.39 -22.58 10.60
N GLY A 292 -19.78 -22.62 9.33
CA GLY A 292 -18.98 -22.09 8.24
C GLY A 292 -17.83 -23.02 7.86
N CYS A 293 -16.71 -22.44 7.45
CA CYS A 293 -15.53 -23.18 7.01
C CYS A 293 -14.47 -23.42 8.10
N LYS A 294 -14.72 -22.98 9.35
CA LYS A 294 -13.72 -22.96 10.45
C LYS A 294 -13.19 -24.34 10.84
N ASP A 295 -14.06 -25.35 10.85
CA ASP A 295 -13.77 -26.70 11.34
C ASP A 295 -13.50 -27.71 10.20
N LEU A 296 -13.35 -27.24 8.95
CA LEU A 296 -13.17 -28.12 7.78
C LEU A 296 -11.73 -28.62 7.65
N SER A 297 -11.58 -29.93 7.40
CA SER A 297 -10.33 -30.52 6.94
C SER A 297 -10.16 -30.30 5.44
N PHE A 298 -8.99 -29.81 5.04
CA PHE A 298 -8.60 -29.61 3.63
C PHE A 298 -7.65 -30.71 3.12
N ASP A 299 -7.52 -31.82 3.84
CA ASP A 299 -6.83 -33.01 3.34
C ASP A 299 -7.74 -33.77 2.37
N LEU A 300 -7.51 -33.56 1.07
CA LEU A 300 -8.32 -34.18 0.00
C LEU A 300 -8.07 -35.68 -0.18
N SER A 301 -7.14 -36.27 0.60
CA SER A 301 -6.92 -37.72 0.63
C SER A 301 -7.82 -38.44 1.63
N ASP A 302 -8.48 -37.71 2.53
CA ASP A 302 -9.42 -38.26 3.50
C ASP A 302 -10.77 -38.54 2.85
N SER A 303 -11.08 -39.82 2.64
CA SER A 303 -12.33 -40.29 2.03
C SER A 303 -13.57 -40.11 2.90
N ILE A 304 -13.40 -39.83 4.20
CA ILE A 304 -14.51 -39.50 5.10
C ILE A 304 -14.93 -38.04 4.90
N CYS A 305 -13.95 -37.15 4.73
CA CYS A 305 -14.19 -35.73 4.56
C CYS A 305 -14.54 -35.35 3.12
N TRP A 306 -13.90 -35.99 2.13
CA TRP A 306 -14.02 -35.66 0.72
C TRP A 306 -14.31 -36.88 -0.12
N GLU A 307 -15.47 -36.88 -0.79
CA GLU A 307 -15.79 -37.90 -1.78
C GLU A 307 -15.20 -37.49 -3.13
N ILE A 308 -14.30 -38.31 -3.66
CA ILE A 308 -13.57 -38.06 -4.90
C ILE A 308 -14.24 -38.77 -6.08
N MET A 309 -14.40 -38.08 -7.21
CA MET A 309 -15.02 -38.67 -8.38
C MET A 309 -14.10 -39.71 -9.06
N PHE A 310 -12.83 -39.37 -9.27
CA PHE A 310 -11.82 -40.31 -9.81
C PHE A 310 -10.88 -40.76 -8.70
N SER A 311 -11.08 -41.97 -8.18
CA SER A 311 -10.13 -42.58 -7.24
C SER A 311 -8.85 -42.92 -8.00
N LYS A 312 -7.71 -42.36 -7.60
CA LYS A 312 -6.43 -42.86 -8.11
C LYS A 312 -6.15 -44.20 -7.44
N SER A 313 -5.77 -45.21 -8.23
CA SER A 313 -5.10 -46.37 -7.66
C SER A 313 -3.83 -45.88 -6.96
N ASN A 314 -3.75 -46.11 -5.65
CA ASN A 314 -2.51 -45.89 -4.92
C ASN A 314 -1.42 -46.71 -5.63
N GLU A 315 -0.32 -46.05 -6.02
CA GLU A 315 0.90 -46.77 -6.33
C GLU A 315 1.18 -47.69 -5.14
N VAL A 316 1.09 -48.99 -5.39
CA VAL A 316 1.38 -50.02 -4.41
C VAL A 316 2.77 -49.74 -3.87
N SER A 317 2.80 -49.26 -2.63
CA SER A 317 4.02 -49.17 -1.85
C SER A 317 4.60 -50.58 -1.80
N GLN A 318 5.65 -50.81 -2.59
CA GLN A 318 6.37 -52.07 -2.63
C GLN A 318 6.94 -52.32 -1.23
N SER A 319 6.27 -53.18 -0.47
CA SER A 319 6.90 -53.94 0.60
C SER A 319 7.02 -55.38 0.11
N PRO A 320 8.23 -55.97 0.10
CA PRO A 320 8.38 -57.36 -0.28
C PRO A 320 8.06 -58.20 0.96
N THR A 321 6.94 -58.92 0.94
CA THR A 321 6.82 -60.11 1.79
C THR A 321 6.16 -61.22 0.99
N GLU A 322 7.00 -62.15 0.56
CA GLU A 322 6.57 -63.44 0.03
C GLU A 322 5.80 -64.22 1.10
N SER A 323 4.65 -64.79 0.76
CA SER A 323 4.36 -66.21 1.02
C SER A 323 3.08 -66.68 0.32
N PRO A 324 2.96 -67.99 0.01
CA PRO A 324 2.17 -68.46 -1.13
C PRO A 324 0.85 -69.15 -0.75
N ASN A 325 -0.06 -69.11 -1.73
CA ASN A 325 -1.16 -70.03 -2.04
C ASN A 325 -2.28 -70.27 -1.02
N LYS A 326 -3.51 -69.95 -1.45
CA LYS A 326 -4.59 -70.94 -1.55
C LYS A 326 -5.67 -70.49 -2.52
N ASP A 327 -5.95 -71.37 -3.48
CA ASP A 327 -7.07 -71.31 -4.42
C ASP A 327 -8.42 -71.39 -3.69
N THR A 328 -9.36 -70.54 -4.10
CA THR A 328 -10.78 -70.90 -4.26
C THR A 328 -11.40 -70.03 -5.34
N ASP A 329 -11.88 -70.70 -6.38
CA ASP A 329 -12.73 -70.25 -7.47
C ASP A 329 -14.16 -70.00 -6.92
N ASP A 330 -14.73 -68.81 -7.12
CA ASP A 330 -16.11 -68.61 -7.63
C ASP A 330 -16.63 -67.17 -7.48
N MET A 331 -17.50 -66.79 -8.44
CA MET A 331 -18.30 -65.56 -8.56
C MET A 331 -17.62 -64.30 -9.12
N LYS A 332 -17.55 -64.25 -10.46
CA LYS A 332 -17.50 -62.99 -11.22
C LYS A 332 -18.79 -62.19 -10.99
N GLU A 333 -18.76 -61.25 -10.04
CA GLU A 333 -19.70 -60.13 -10.05
C GLU A 333 -19.30 -59.12 -11.13
N LYS A 334 -20.33 -58.60 -11.79
CA LYS A 334 -20.24 -57.70 -12.94
C LYS A 334 -19.88 -56.29 -12.47
N GLY A 335 -18.85 -55.72 -13.07
CA GLY A 335 -18.75 -54.28 -13.32
C GLY A 335 -18.05 -53.46 -12.25
N GLU A 336 -16.83 -53.81 -11.85
CA GLU A 336 -15.90 -52.80 -11.36
C GLU A 336 -15.59 -51.86 -12.53
N ILE A 337 -16.07 -50.62 -12.44
CA ILE A 337 -15.73 -49.52 -13.34
C ILE A 337 -14.21 -49.41 -13.32
N ASP A 338 -13.59 -49.40 -14.50
CA ASP A 338 -12.14 -49.24 -14.65
C ASP A 338 -11.70 -47.95 -13.92
N MET A 339 -11.12 -48.12 -12.73
CA MET A 339 -10.73 -47.05 -11.78
C MET A 339 -9.53 -46.22 -12.27
N ASN A 340 -9.22 -46.28 -13.57
CA ASN A 340 -8.07 -45.64 -14.19
C ASN A 340 -8.49 -44.69 -15.32
N PHE A 341 -9.65 -44.01 -15.16
CA PHE A 341 -10.10 -42.98 -16.11
C PHE A 341 -9.20 -41.74 -16.03
N GLU A 342 -8.49 -41.46 -17.12
CA GLU A 342 -7.66 -40.25 -17.24
C GLU A 342 -8.51 -39.04 -17.65
N MET A 343 -8.39 -37.94 -16.91
CA MET A 343 -9.12 -36.70 -17.21
C MET A 343 -8.76 -36.20 -18.62
N PRO A 344 -9.73 -35.99 -19.53
CA PRO A 344 -9.45 -35.47 -20.87
C PRO A 344 -8.87 -34.06 -20.80
N LEU A 345 -8.13 -33.69 -21.85
CA LEU A 345 -7.61 -32.33 -21.99
C LEU A 345 -8.77 -31.32 -22.01
N SER A 346 -8.55 -30.17 -21.35
CA SER A 346 -9.50 -29.07 -21.38
C SER A 346 -9.89 -28.69 -22.81
N TRP A 347 -11.20 -28.61 -23.08
CA TRP A 347 -11.79 -28.20 -24.35
C TRP A 347 -11.55 -26.73 -24.69
N VAL A 348 -11.21 -25.94 -23.67
CA VAL A 348 -10.89 -24.50 -23.77
C VAL A 348 -9.56 -24.30 -24.50
N THR A 349 -9.55 -23.31 -25.40
CA THR A 349 -8.35 -22.87 -26.11
C THR A 349 -7.32 -22.25 -25.17
N GLN A 350 -6.06 -22.14 -25.61
CA GLN A 350 -5.02 -21.55 -24.78
C GLN A 350 -5.37 -20.10 -24.40
N ILE A 351 -5.34 -19.79 -23.11
CA ILE A 351 -5.56 -18.43 -22.62
C ILE A 351 -4.40 -17.54 -23.11
N ARG A 352 -4.74 -16.44 -23.78
CA ARG A 352 -3.78 -15.46 -24.29
C ARG A 352 -4.22 -14.08 -23.86
N ILE A 353 -3.26 -13.29 -23.39
CA ILE A 353 -3.45 -11.91 -22.99
C ILE A 353 -2.36 -11.11 -23.68
N SER A 354 -2.76 -10.13 -24.50
CA SER A 354 -1.84 -9.23 -25.18
C SER A 354 -1.20 -8.24 -24.20
N CYS A 355 -0.06 -7.66 -24.56
CA CYS A 355 0.55 -6.61 -23.74
C CYS A 355 -0.40 -5.43 -23.51
N ARG A 356 -1.22 -5.09 -24.50
CA ARG A 356 -2.21 -4.00 -24.41
C ARG A 356 -3.31 -4.31 -23.39
N GLU A 357 -3.83 -5.54 -23.38
CA GLU A 357 -4.84 -5.98 -22.41
C GLU A 357 -4.26 -6.08 -21.00
N TYR A 358 -2.98 -6.44 -20.87
CA TYR A 358 -2.28 -6.48 -19.59
C TYR A 358 -2.02 -5.07 -19.01
N GLU A 359 -1.54 -4.14 -19.85
CA GLU A 359 -1.28 -2.75 -19.43
C GLU A 359 -2.56 -1.96 -19.19
N ASN A 360 -3.65 -2.30 -19.89
CA ASN A 360 -4.97 -1.69 -19.74
C ASN A 360 -6.04 -2.70 -19.31
N PRO A 361 -6.07 -3.08 -18.01
CA PRO A 361 -7.01 -4.08 -17.56
C PRO A 361 -8.44 -3.54 -17.47
N PHE A 362 -8.63 -2.24 -17.26
CA PHE A 362 -9.96 -1.69 -16.98
C PHE A 362 -10.80 -1.50 -18.25
N SER A 363 -11.79 -2.36 -18.43
CA SER A 363 -12.73 -2.35 -19.57
C SER A 363 -13.48 -1.02 -19.78
N GLN A 364 -13.76 -0.29 -18.70
CA GLN A 364 -14.41 1.03 -18.71
C GLN A 364 -13.41 2.19 -18.61
N GLY A 365 -12.10 1.92 -18.75
CA GLY A 365 -11.02 2.91 -18.60
C GLY A 365 -10.67 3.26 -17.15
N LYS A 366 -11.60 3.07 -16.21
CA LYS A 366 -11.35 3.19 -14.76
C LYS A 366 -12.16 2.18 -13.96
N LYS A 367 -11.69 1.87 -12.76
CA LYS A 367 -12.41 1.08 -11.75
C LYS A 367 -12.59 1.93 -10.50
N VAL A 368 -13.80 1.94 -9.94
CA VAL A 368 -14.12 2.69 -8.73
C VAL A 368 -14.62 1.70 -7.69
N ILE A 369 -13.99 1.71 -6.52
CA ILE A 369 -14.31 0.86 -5.38
C ILE A 369 -14.69 1.78 -4.22
N LEU A 370 -15.79 1.44 -3.56
CA LEU A 370 -16.30 2.21 -2.42
C LEU A 370 -16.07 1.38 -1.15
N TYR A 371 -15.43 2.00 -0.18
CA TYR A 371 -15.11 1.45 1.14
C TYR A 371 -15.83 2.24 2.23
N ASP A 372 -15.76 1.77 3.47
CA ASP A 372 -16.21 2.58 4.60
C ASP A 372 -15.33 3.84 4.70
N LYS A 373 -15.99 5.00 4.69
CA LYS A 373 -15.35 6.33 4.68
C LYS A 373 -14.27 6.55 3.61
N ALA A 374 -14.25 5.76 2.54
CA ALA A 374 -13.21 5.86 1.51
C ALA A 374 -13.70 5.53 0.10
N LYS A 375 -13.06 6.14 -0.89
CA LYS A 375 -13.28 5.89 -2.32
C LYS A 375 -11.94 5.65 -2.99
N LEU A 376 -11.76 4.50 -3.61
CA LEU A 376 -10.57 4.14 -4.37
C LEU A 376 -10.89 4.12 -5.86
N GLU A 377 -10.23 4.96 -6.62
CA GLU A 377 -10.28 5.00 -8.08
C GLU A 377 -8.97 4.46 -8.65
N LYS A 378 -9.06 3.60 -9.66
CA LYS A 378 -7.92 3.02 -10.37
C LYS A 378 -8.04 3.25 -11.87
N TRP A 379 -6.92 3.55 -12.51
CA TRP A 379 -6.77 3.74 -13.94
C TRP A 379 -5.61 2.91 -14.47
N ALA A 380 -5.68 2.54 -15.74
CA ALA A 380 -4.59 1.86 -16.40
C ALA A 380 -3.42 2.80 -16.63
N ALA A 381 -2.21 2.26 -16.64
CA ALA A 381 -1.01 3.04 -16.96
C ALA A 381 -1.19 3.72 -18.33
N TYR A 382 -0.76 4.98 -18.44
CA TYR A 382 -0.89 5.81 -19.66
C TYR A 382 -2.31 6.19 -20.09
N THR A 383 -3.33 5.90 -19.28
CA THR A 383 -4.71 6.35 -19.60
C THR A 383 -4.87 7.84 -19.34
N ASN A 384 -4.30 8.32 -18.23
CA ASN A 384 -4.28 9.74 -17.89
C ASN A 384 -2.94 10.34 -18.35
N GLU A 385 -3.01 11.54 -18.95
CA GLU A 385 -1.83 12.25 -19.48
C GLU A 385 -0.86 12.69 -18.37
N ASP A 386 -1.38 12.88 -17.16
CA ASP A 386 -0.63 13.23 -15.93
C ASP A 386 0.08 12.03 -15.28
N GLY A 387 -0.15 10.81 -15.78
CA GLY A 387 0.40 9.57 -15.22
C GLY A 387 -0.31 9.05 -13.98
N LEU A 388 -1.48 9.61 -13.61
CA LEU A 388 -2.28 9.16 -12.47
C LEU A 388 -2.78 7.73 -12.70
N VAL A 389 -2.52 6.83 -11.74
CA VAL A 389 -2.96 5.44 -11.81
C VAL A 389 -3.89 5.03 -10.67
N GLU A 390 -3.78 5.65 -9.51
CA GLU A 390 -4.67 5.36 -8.36
C GLU A 390 -4.95 6.64 -7.59
N ARG A 391 -6.18 6.79 -7.09
CA ARG A 391 -6.59 7.88 -6.20
C ARG A 391 -7.43 7.32 -5.06
N LEU A 392 -7.02 7.58 -3.83
CA LEU A 392 -7.76 7.28 -2.62
C LEU A 392 -8.27 8.59 -2.03
N THR A 393 -9.59 8.73 -1.93
CA THR A 393 -10.24 9.82 -1.19
C THR A 393 -10.77 9.27 0.11
N VAL A 394 -10.34 9.85 1.23
CA VAL A 394 -10.82 9.55 2.58
C VAL A 394 -11.84 10.61 2.98
N TYR A 395 -12.94 10.18 3.57
CA TYR A 395 -14.06 11.01 3.99
C TYR A 395 -14.22 11.02 5.51
N ALA A 396 -14.87 12.05 6.05
CA ALA A 396 -15.17 12.12 7.48
C ALA A 396 -16.28 11.13 7.89
N ASP A 397 -17.22 10.90 6.98
CA ASP A 397 -18.47 10.18 7.20
C ASP A 397 -18.63 9.00 6.24
N SER A 398 -19.39 7.97 6.67
CA SER A 398 -19.68 6.79 5.83
C SER A 398 -20.59 7.13 4.64
N ASP A 399 -21.34 8.23 4.73
CA ASP A 399 -22.11 8.80 3.62
C ASP A 399 -21.24 9.51 2.58
N ARG A 400 -19.95 9.71 2.86
CA ARG A 400 -18.91 10.26 1.97
C ARG A 400 -19.28 11.65 1.45
N THR A 401 -19.68 12.53 2.36
CA THR A 401 -20.08 13.90 2.06
C THR A 401 -18.94 14.90 2.16
N GLU A 402 -18.01 14.70 3.09
CA GLU A 402 -16.87 15.61 3.32
C GLU A 402 -15.52 14.90 3.10
N GLU A 403 -14.72 15.40 2.16
CA GLU A 403 -13.37 14.88 1.87
C GLU A 403 -12.36 15.40 2.89
N LEU A 404 -11.62 14.50 3.55
CA LEU A 404 -10.56 14.84 4.50
C LEU A 404 -9.17 14.83 3.85
N GLU A 405 -8.88 13.76 3.12
CA GLU A 405 -7.56 13.50 2.55
C GLU A 405 -7.71 12.87 1.17
N VAL A 406 -6.86 13.30 0.24
CA VAL A 406 -6.76 12.68 -1.09
C VAL A 406 -5.32 12.24 -1.31
N LYS A 407 -5.11 10.95 -1.54
CA LYS A 407 -3.82 10.38 -1.95
C LYS A 407 -3.88 9.96 -3.40
N GLU A 408 -2.92 10.41 -4.18
CA GLU A 408 -2.81 10.13 -5.60
C GLU A 408 -1.49 9.43 -5.88
N TRP A 409 -1.51 8.35 -6.66
CA TRP A 409 -0.31 7.64 -7.08
C TRP A 409 -0.11 7.78 -8.59
N PHE A 410 1.12 8.10 -8.95
CA PHE A 410 1.53 8.32 -10.34
C PHE A 410 2.53 7.25 -10.78
N LYS A 411 2.47 6.90 -12.07
CA LYS A 411 3.47 6.04 -12.70
C LYS A 411 4.01 6.70 -13.96
N HIS A 412 5.27 6.41 -14.23
CA HIS A 412 5.98 6.79 -15.45
C HIS A 412 6.24 8.27 -15.65
N ARG A 413 5.93 9.17 -14.71
CA ARG A 413 6.34 10.58 -14.83
C ARG A 413 7.87 10.72 -14.87
N GLU A 414 8.37 11.57 -15.77
CA GLU A 414 9.81 11.84 -15.95
C GLU A 414 10.42 12.61 -14.78
N ASP A 415 9.62 13.45 -14.11
CA ASP A 415 9.97 14.15 -12.87
C ASP A 415 10.04 13.21 -11.65
N LEU A 416 9.74 11.92 -11.81
CA LEU A 416 9.79 10.91 -10.75
C LEU A 416 8.82 11.16 -9.58
N LEU A 417 7.83 12.04 -9.73
CA LEU A 417 6.72 12.13 -8.79
C LEU A 417 5.94 10.81 -8.83
N TYR A 418 5.79 10.17 -7.67
CA TYR A 418 5.08 8.89 -7.58
C TYR A 418 3.87 8.93 -6.66
N MET A 419 3.78 9.92 -5.77
CA MET A 419 2.67 10.04 -4.85
C MET A 419 2.45 11.50 -4.44
N ARG A 420 1.18 11.93 -4.32
CA ARG A 420 0.75 13.23 -3.82
C ARG A 420 -0.30 13.04 -2.75
N GLU A 421 -0.14 13.69 -1.60
CA GLU A 421 -1.14 13.73 -0.52
C GLU A 421 -1.68 15.14 -0.39
N VAL A 422 -3.00 15.30 -0.37
CA VAL A 422 -3.67 16.58 -0.19
C VAL A 422 -4.57 16.49 1.02
N ASN A 423 -4.25 17.25 2.06
CA ASN A 423 -5.14 17.44 3.19
C ASN A 423 -6.16 18.53 2.83
N LYS A 424 -7.43 18.17 2.75
CA LYS A 424 -8.51 19.09 2.34
C LYS A 424 -8.90 20.09 3.43
N GLN A 425 -8.62 19.81 4.69
CA GLN A 425 -8.89 20.75 5.79
C GLN A 425 -7.86 21.88 5.83
N THR A 426 -6.57 21.55 5.66
CA THR A 426 -5.49 22.54 5.68
C THR A 426 -5.11 23.06 4.29
N GLN A 427 -5.61 22.44 3.22
CA GLN A 427 -5.18 22.66 1.82
C GLN A 427 -3.68 22.42 1.60
N MET A 428 -3.04 21.68 2.50
CA MET A 428 -1.62 21.34 2.38
C MET A 428 -1.45 20.16 1.43
N THR A 429 -0.64 20.37 0.39
CA THR A 429 -0.23 19.34 -0.57
C THR A 429 1.18 18.86 -0.21
N THR A 430 1.43 17.55 -0.25
CA THR A 430 2.75 16.95 -0.10
C THR A 430 3.04 16.04 -1.28
N ASP A 431 4.06 16.39 -2.04
CA ASP A 431 4.54 15.64 -3.19
C ASP A 431 5.72 14.76 -2.81
N HIS A 432 5.70 13.50 -3.24
CA HIS A 432 6.75 12.53 -2.97
C HIS A 432 7.41 12.03 -4.26
N PHE A 433 8.74 12.08 -4.26
CA PHE A 433 9.58 11.79 -5.43
C PHE A 433 10.45 10.56 -5.20
N ARG A 434 10.68 9.80 -6.27
CA ARG A 434 11.62 8.67 -6.23
C ARG A 434 13.07 9.17 -6.21
N PRO A 435 14.03 8.38 -5.69
CA PRO A 435 15.44 8.70 -5.80
C PRO A 435 15.86 8.92 -7.26
N GLY A 436 16.65 9.98 -7.51
CA GLY A 436 17.12 10.34 -8.86
C GLY A 436 16.51 11.61 -9.45
N HIS A 437 15.62 12.30 -8.72
CA HIS A 437 15.09 13.60 -9.13
C HIS A 437 16.25 14.58 -9.43
N PRO A 438 16.21 15.42 -10.48
CA PRO A 438 17.29 16.35 -10.80
C PRO A 438 17.69 17.28 -9.64
N LEU A 439 16.70 17.72 -8.88
CA LEU A 439 16.86 18.53 -7.65
C LEU A 439 17.05 17.72 -6.36
N LEU A 440 17.20 16.39 -6.46
CA LEU A 440 17.39 15.46 -5.34
C LEU A 440 16.26 15.50 -4.28
N LEU A 441 15.07 15.93 -4.69
CA LEU A 441 13.88 16.01 -3.86
C LEU A 441 13.43 14.61 -3.44
N LYS A 442 13.02 14.51 -2.17
CA LYS A 442 12.34 13.36 -1.59
C LYS A 442 10.88 13.70 -1.33
N ALA A 443 10.62 14.87 -0.74
CA ALA A 443 9.27 15.37 -0.52
C ALA A 443 9.21 16.89 -0.61
N HIS A 444 8.07 17.45 -1.02
CA HIS A 444 7.80 18.89 -1.01
C HIS A 444 6.38 19.14 -0.52
N SER A 445 6.25 19.76 0.65
CA SER A 445 4.97 20.17 1.24
C SER A 445 4.74 21.66 1.06
N TYR A 446 3.57 22.06 0.58
CA TYR A 446 3.21 23.45 0.28
C TYR A 446 1.69 23.67 0.21
N THR A 447 1.25 24.93 0.34
CA THR A 447 -0.15 25.36 0.08
C THR A 447 -0.32 26.01 -1.29
N SER A 448 0.71 26.70 -1.77
CA SER A 448 0.85 27.18 -3.15
C SER A 448 2.31 27.03 -3.59
N LEU A 449 2.59 27.13 -4.89
CA LEU A 449 3.98 27.15 -5.41
C LEU A 449 4.57 28.56 -5.47
N GLU A 450 3.84 29.56 -4.96
CA GLU A 450 4.33 30.93 -4.87
C GLU A 450 5.39 31.06 -3.77
N PRO A 451 6.46 31.84 -3.98
CA PRO A 451 7.50 32.04 -2.97
C PRO A 451 6.96 32.56 -1.64
N GLU A 452 7.65 32.25 -0.55
CA GLU A 452 7.38 32.78 0.80
C GLU A 452 6.01 32.38 1.40
N THR A 453 5.27 31.46 0.77
CA THR A 453 3.93 31.01 1.24
C THR A 453 3.96 29.83 2.22
N GLY A 454 5.15 29.35 2.58
CA GLY A 454 5.32 28.21 3.47
C GLY A 454 5.59 26.93 2.68
N HIS A 455 6.86 26.54 2.60
CA HIS A 455 7.31 25.32 1.95
C HIS A 455 8.18 24.50 2.89
N THR A 456 7.98 23.19 2.87
CA THR A 456 8.91 22.24 3.48
C THR A 456 9.42 21.31 2.41
N VAL A 457 10.73 21.32 2.20
CA VAL A 457 11.41 20.49 1.21
C VAL A 457 12.31 19.49 1.93
N GLU A 458 12.13 18.21 1.62
CA GLU A 458 13.00 17.13 2.07
C GLU A 458 13.83 16.63 0.89
N PHE A 459 15.11 16.34 1.15
CA PHE A 459 16.07 15.88 0.16
C PHE A 459 16.56 14.47 0.49
N TYR A 460 17.01 13.75 -0.54
CA TYR A 460 17.85 12.58 -0.37
C TYR A 460 19.27 13.01 0.06
N HIS A 461 19.46 13.25 1.36
CA HIS A 461 20.68 13.84 1.92
C HIS A 461 21.98 13.11 1.53
N THR A 462 21.94 11.79 1.34
CA THR A 462 23.10 10.98 0.91
C THR A 462 23.58 11.30 -0.51
N ALA A 463 22.73 11.91 -1.35
CA ALA A 463 23.08 12.33 -2.70
C ALA A 463 23.59 13.78 -2.76
N ARG A 464 23.49 14.54 -1.66
CA ARG A 464 23.97 15.92 -1.57
C ARG A 464 25.33 15.97 -0.87
N VAL A 465 26.18 16.89 -1.32
CA VAL A 465 27.52 17.10 -0.74
C VAL A 465 27.46 17.89 0.56
N ASP A 466 26.45 18.74 0.72
CA ASP A 466 26.26 19.61 1.89
C ASP A 466 25.59 18.93 3.09
N GLY A 467 25.10 17.70 2.92
CA GLY A 467 24.37 16.95 3.94
C GLY A 467 22.98 17.50 4.28
N LEU A 468 22.42 18.42 3.48
CA LEU A 468 21.10 18.99 3.73
C LEU A 468 20.02 17.91 3.57
N TRP A 469 19.25 17.69 4.63
CA TRP A 469 18.16 16.72 4.65
C TRP A 469 16.80 17.39 4.50
N LYS A 470 16.59 18.54 5.16
CA LYS A 470 15.29 19.21 5.17
C LYS A 470 15.47 20.72 5.26
N ARG A 471 14.65 21.45 4.49
CA ARG A 471 14.53 22.91 4.57
C ARG A 471 13.05 23.26 4.75
N SER A 472 12.74 24.12 5.71
CA SER A 472 11.42 24.70 5.90
C SER A 472 11.54 26.21 5.79
N GLU A 473 10.77 26.83 4.91
CA GLU A 473 10.82 28.27 4.65
C GLU A 473 9.40 28.84 4.62
N ASN A 474 9.22 29.97 5.28
CA ASN A 474 8.04 30.82 5.14
C ASN A 474 8.49 32.29 4.97
N ALA A 475 7.55 33.23 4.95
CA ALA A 475 7.87 34.65 4.80
C ALA A 475 8.82 35.20 5.88
N ALA A 476 8.75 34.70 7.11
CA ALA A 476 9.44 35.25 8.29
C ALA A 476 10.71 34.46 8.68
N GLU A 477 10.80 33.17 8.37
CA GLU A 477 11.90 32.32 8.81
C GLU A 477 12.24 31.23 7.81
N MET A 478 13.49 30.76 7.88
CA MET A 478 13.98 29.59 7.17
C MET A 478 14.78 28.71 8.13
N THR A 479 14.48 27.41 8.15
CA THR A 479 15.18 26.43 8.98
C THR A 479 15.70 25.29 8.12
N GLU A 480 16.97 24.97 8.26
CA GLU A 480 17.70 23.93 7.55
C GLU A 480 18.19 22.86 8.52
N TYR A 481 18.01 21.60 8.16
CA TYR A 481 18.45 20.44 8.94
C TYR A 481 19.45 19.63 8.14
N PHE A 482 20.57 19.30 8.77
CA PHE A 482 21.70 18.62 8.15
C PHE A 482 21.99 17.29 8.84
N VAL A 483 22.50 16.32 8.08
CA VAL A 483 22.85 14.99 8.57
C VAL A 483 24.25 14.61 8.10
N GLY A 484 25.11 14.22 9.05
CA GLY A 484 26.42 13.63 8.74
C GLY A 484 27.48 14.60 8.23
N ARG A 485 27.37 15.89 8.56
CA ARG A 485 28.40 16.88 8.22
C ARG A 485 29.65 16.73 9.09
N GLU A 486 30.81 17.00 8.49
CA GLU A 486 32.12 16.92 9.16
C GLU A 486 32.32 18.02 10.22
N ASP A 487 31.66 19.17 10.05
CA ASP A 487 31.67 20.28 11.00
C ASP A 487 30.61 20.14 12.11
N PHE A 488 29.92 19.00 12.17
CA PHE A 488 28.88 18.69 13.16
C PHE A 488 27.65 19.62 13.14
N LEU A 489 27.52 20.51 12.16
CA LEU A 489 26.31 21.33 11.99
C LEU A 489 25.12 20.41 11.71
N HIS A 490 24.06 20.55 12.51
CA HIS A 490 22.84 19.76 12.33
C HIS A 490 21.60 20.61 12.11
N THR A 491 21.60 21.88 12.55
CA THR A 491 20.48 22.78 12.33
C THR A 491 20.95 24.21 12.14
N ARG A 492 20.39 24.89 11.15
CA ARG A 492 20.54 26.34 10.96
C ARG A 492 19.14 26.96 10.89
N HIS A 493 18.94 28.04 11.60
CA HIS A 493 17.68 28.76 11.65
C HIS A 493 17.92 30.24 11.37
N ILE A 494 17.15 30.82 10.46
CA ILE A 494 17.26 32.18 9.97
C ILE A 494 15.93 32.88 10.24
N GLU A 495 16.00 34.07 10.84
CA GLU A 495 14.87 34.98 10.99
C GLU A 495 15.04 36.16 10.03
N PHE A 496 13.99 36.45 9.27
CA PHE A 496 13.91 37.55 8.32
C PHE A 496 13.05 38.69 8.88
N GLY A 497 13.38 39.91 8.48
CA GLY A 497 12.62 41.11 8.83
C GLY A 497 11.68 41.55 7.70
N GLU A 498 10.83 42.53 8.00
CA GLU A 498 9.95 43.14 7.00
C GLU A 498 10.77 43.89 5.92
N ARG A 499 10.29 43.84 4.67
CA ARG A 499 10.87 44.61 3.57
C ARG A 499 10.57 46.11 3.73
N ASP A 500 11.43 46.96 3.16
CA ASP A 500 11.20 48.40 3.15
C ASP A 500 10.02 48.78 2.24
N LYS A 501 8.94 49.31 2.85
CA LYS A 501 7.68 49.68 2.19
C LYS A 501 7.83 50.73 1.09
N GLU A 502 8.90 51.54 1.12
CA GLU A 502 9.19 52.52 0.06
C GLU A 502 9.63 51.85 -1.26
N MET A 503 10.34 50.71 -1.18
CA MET A 503 10.79 49.95 -2.35
C MET A 503 9.69 49.08 -2.95
N GLU A 504 8.75 48.59 -2.13
CA GLU A 504 7.55 47.88 -2.60
C GLU A 504 6.64 48.79 -3.44
N ASN A 505 6.45 50.04 -3.02
CA ASN A 505 5.65 51.03 -3.75
C ASN A 505 6.25 51.46 -5.10
N ALA A 506 7.54 51.20 -5.32
CA ALA A 506 8.24 51.51 -6.57
C ALA A 506 8.11 50.40 -7.64
N GLY A 507 7.39 49.31 -7.36
CA GLY A 507 7.16 48.22 -8.31
C GLY A 507 8.40 47.37 -8.60
N ILE A 508 9.37 47.36 -7.69
CA ILE A 508 10.60 46.57 -7.79
C ILE A 508 10.26 45.10 -7.49
N THR A 509 10.71 44.18 -8.35
CA THR A 509 10.47 42.73 -8.19
C THR A 509 11.10 42.19 -6.91
N ALA A 510 10.54 41.08 -6.39
CA ALA A 510 10.98 40.49 -5.13
C ALA A 510 12.48 40.16 -5.10
N ASP A 511 13.08 39.80 -6.25
CA ASP A 511 14.52 39.55 -6.44
C ASP A 511 15.41 40.76 -6.17
N ALA A 512 14.89 41.97 -6.40
CA ALA A 512 15.65 43.21 -6.25
C ALA A 512 15.46 43.88 -4.88
N ASN A 513 14.59 43.34 -4.01
CA ASN A 513 14.38 43.79 -2.64
C ASN A 513 14.42 42.61 -1.65
N PRO A 514 15.58 41.95 -1.46
CA PRO A 514 15.67 40.74 -0.64
C PRO A 514 15.34 41.03 0.83
N ARG A 515 14.68 40.09 1.51
CA ARG A 515 14.28 40.24 2.91
C ARG A 515 15.50 40.52 3.80
N PRO A 516 15.47 41.51 4.70
CA PRO A 516 16.60 41.75 5.59
C PRO A 516 16.78 40.56 6.55
N ILE A 517 18.02 40.10 6.73
CA ILE A 517 18.33 39.04 7.68
C ILE A 517 18.41 39.66 9.07
N VAL A 518 17.54 39.24 9.99
CA VAL A 518 17.49 39.72 11.38
C VAL A 518 18.47 38.91 12.23
N GLN A 519 18.37 37.59 12.15
CA GLN A 519 19.13 36.68 12.99
C GLN A 519 19.48 35.38 12.25
N ILE A 520 20.66 34.84 12.55
CA ILE A 520 21.09 33.49 12.12
C ILE A 520 21.50 32.73 13.37
N LYS A 521 20.91 31.56 13.61
CA LYS A 521 21.24 30.62 14.68
C LYS A 521 21.74 29.31 14.05
N GLU A 522 22.83 28.77 14.57
CA GLU A 522 23.36 27.47 14.16
C GLU A 522 23.60 26.60 15.38
N TYR A 523 23.29 25.31 15.24
CA TYR A 523 23.40 24.32 16.29
C TYR A 523 24.27 23.16 15.82
N PHE A 524 25.18 22.74 16.67
CA PHE A 524 26.20 21.73 16.38
C PHE A 524 26.06 20.52 17.32
N HIS A 525 26.42 19.35 16.80
CA HIS A 525 26.57 18.15 17.63
C HIS A 525 27.91 18.17 18.37
N ARG A 526 27.95 17.51 19.52
CA ARG A 526 29.16 17.41 20.36
C ARG A 526 30.31 16.73 19.60
N ASN A 527 31.44 17.42 19.49
CA ASN A 527 32.69 16.85 19.02
C ASN A 527 33.56 16.38 20.19
N LEU A 528 33.64 15.06 20.38
CA LEU A 528 34.40 14.45 21.47
C LEU A 528 35.93 14.65 21.38
N GLU A 529 36.46 15.13 20.26
CA GLU A 529 37.90 15.45 20.11
C GLU A 529 38.29 16.78 20.78
N LYS A 530 37.32 17.66 21.03
CA LYS A 530 37.51 18.95 21.71
C LYS A 530 36.96 18.89 23.15
N PRO A 531 37.57 19.60 24.12
CA PRO A 531 36.95 19.74 25.44
C PRO A 531 35.64 20.55 25.31
N ALA A 532 34.68 20.33 26.21
CA ALA A 532 33.31 20.85 26.02
C ALA A 532 33.26 22.39 26.07
N ASP A 533 34.16 23.00 26.83
CA ASP A 533 34.33 24.44 26.98
C ASP A 533 34.97 25.13 25.76
N GLU A 534 35.61 24.38 24.87
CA GLU A 534 36.16 24.88 23.58
C GLU A 534 35.30 24.43 22.37
N ASP A 535 34.23 23.66 22.59
CA ASP A 535 33.35 23.13 21.55
C ASP A 535 32.01 23.87 21.49
N ILE A 536 31.72 24.52 20.38
CA ILE A 536 30.54 25.39 20.22
C ILE A 536 29.31 24.52 20.00
N GLU A 537 28.30 24.65 20.87
CA GLU A 537 26.99 24.00 20.71
C GLU A 537 26.04 24.86 19.90
N GLU A 538 26.03 26.17 20.18
CA GLU A 538 25.11 27.13 19.59
C GLU A 538 25.85 28.42 19.23
N ARG A 539 25.62 28.89 18.01
CA ARG A 539 26.17 30.13 17.46
C ARG A 539 25.04 31.02 16.98
N ILE A 540 24.95 32.24 17.50
CA ILE A 540 23.90 33.20 17.17
C ILE A 540 24.51 34.50 16.65
N PHE A 541 24.08 34.92 15.46
CA PHE A 541 24.38 36.22 14.88
C PHE A 541 23.10 37.05 14.81
N MET A 542 22.97 38.06 15.66
CA MET A 542 21.93 39.09 15.56
C MET A 542 22.45 40.19 14.64
N VAL A 543 22.07 40.11 13.36
CA VAL A 543 22.66 40.91 12.27
C VAL A 543 22.31 42.40 12.39
N ILE A 544 21.09 42.72 12.81
CA ILE A 544 20.62 44.10 12.96
C ILE A 544 21.27 44.78 14.16
N ASP A 545 21.27 44.08 15.31
CA ASP A 545 21.82 44.59 16.58
C ASP A 545 23.34 44.52 16.65
N ASP A 546 23.97 43.82 15.69
CA ASP A 546 25.41 43.64 15.61
C ASP A 546 25.97 42.91 16.84
N ILE A 547 25.24 41.88 17.29
CA ILE A 547 25.57 41.04 18.45
C ILE A 547 25.89 39.62 17.98
N ILE A 548 26.96 39.04 18.51
CA ILE A 548 27.36 37.65 18.27
C ILE A 548 27.38 36.92 19.61
N GLN A 549 26.67 35.80 19.72
CA GLN A 549 26.62 34.97 20.93
C GLN A 549 27.10 33.55 20.61
N LEU A 550 27.97 33.03 21.47
CA LEU A 550 28.44 31.66 21.44
C LEU A 550 28.08 30.98 22.75
N THR A 551 27.42 29.83 22.66
CA THR A 551 27.21 28.90 23.78
C THR A 551 28.01 27.64 23.48
N TYR A 552 28.83 27.22 24.43
CA TYR A 552 29.66 26.02 24.33
C TYR A 552 28.93 24.81 24.93
N HIS A 553 29.32 23.60 24.55
CA HIS A 553 28.73 22.39 25.10
C HIS A 553 28.95 22.30 26.62
N LEU A 554 27.94 21.77 27.32
CA LEU A 554 28.02 21.56 28.76
C LEU A 554 28.94 20.38 29.10
N GLU A 555 29.94 20.63 29.97
CA GLU A 555 30.82 19.59 30.51
C GLU A 555 30.06 18.72 31.54
N LEU A 556 30.41 17.43 31.64
CA LEU A 556 29.61 16.43 32.38
C LEU A 556 29.40 16.76 33.88
N HIS A 557 30.26 17.59 34.45
CA HIS A 557 30.26 17.95 35.88
C HIS A 557 29.82 19.40 36.14
N ASP A 558 29.50 20.17 35.08
CA ASP A 558 29.07 21.55 35.18
C ASP A 558 27.54 21.67 35.15
N THR A 559 27.03 22.72 35.81
CA THR A 559 25.58 23.01 35.84
C THR A 559 25.16 24.04 34.81
N ILE A 560 26.09 24.82 34.26
CA ILE A 560 25.83 25.92 33.31
C ILE A 560 26.92 25.92 32.25
N ALA A 561 26.55 26.07 30.98
CA ALA A 561 27.49 26.15 29.86
C ALA A 561 28.26 27.47 29.84
N SER A 562 29.49 27.43 29.32
CA SER A 562 30.26 28.65 29.03
C SER A 562 29.59 29.44 27.91
N LYS A 563 29.60 30.78 28.04
CA LYS A 563 29.01 31.70 27.06
C LYS A 563 29.90 32.90 26.79
N VAL A 564 30.02 33.28 25.53
CA VAL A 564 30.73 34.48 25.07
C VAL A 564 29.78 35.32 24.22
N VAL A 565 29.65 36.60 24.56
CA VAL A 565 28.80 37.55 23.84
C VAL A 565 29.63 38.76 23.42
N PHE A 566 29.65 39.05 22.13
CA PHE A 566 30.22 40.25 21.55
C PHE A 566 29.11 41.23 21.20
N CYS A 567 29.18 42.45 21.74
CA CYS A 567 28.23 43.52 21.51
C CYS A 567 28.89 44.71 20.81
N ARG A 568 28.09 45.46 20.05
CA ARG A 568 28.53 46.74 19.48
C ARG A 568 28.75 47.81 20.56
N VAL A 569 29.77 48.66 20.35
CA VAL A 569 29.99 49.86 21.17
C VAL A 569 28.89 50.89 20.91
N ILE A 570 28.20 51.32 21.97
CA ILE A 570 27.21 52.40 21.89
C ILE A 570 27.94 53.73 21.56
N GLY A 571 27.51 54.42 20.49
CA GLY A 571 27.97 55.79 20.16
C GLY A 571 29.03 55.96 19.05
N ARG A 572 29.44 54.89 18.33
CA ARG A 572 30.27 55.00 17.11
C ARG A 572 29.49 54.72 15.82
N GLU A 573 29.81 55.44 14.75
CA GLU A 573 29.29 55.20 13.39
C GLU A 573 29.79 53.85 12.83
N LYS A 574 28.96 53.19 12.01
CA LYS A 574 29.34 51.95 11.32
C LYS A 574 30.48 52.24 10.33
N ARG A 575 31.69 51.78 10.63
CA ARG A 575 32.76 51.59 9.63
C ARG A 575 32.97 50.10 9.48
N GLU A 576 32.76 49.56 8.29
CA GLU A 576 32.83 48.10 8.03
C GLU A 576 34.23 47.51 8.28
N ASP A 577 35.29 48.34 8.25
CA ASP A 577 36.67 47.89 8.32
C ASP A 577 37.34 48.04 9.72
N GLU A 578 36.65 48.59 10.73
CA GLU A 578 37.23 48.78 12.08
C GLU A 578 36.62 47.80 13.11
N ILE A 579 37.36 46.74 13.47
CA ILE A 579 37.02 45.85 14.59
C ILE A 579 37.55 46.46 15.90
N PHE A 580 36.64 46.90 16.78
CA PHE A 580 36.99 47.45 18.08
C PHE A 580 36.53 46.54 19.22
N LEU A 581 37.48 45.81 19.82
CA LEU A 581 37.25 44.97 20.98
C LEU A 581 37.59 45.75 22.26
N SER A 582 36.63 45.87 23.18
CA SER A 582 36.84 46.44 24.52
C SER A 582 36.25 45.52 25.58
N ARG A 583 36.70 45.66 26.83
CA ARG A 583 36.18 44.88 27.96
C ARG A 583 34.70 45.18 28.26
N GLU A 584 34.18 46.30 27.77
CA GLU A 584 32.77 46.72 27.92
C GLU A 584 31.87 46.09 26.84
N ASN A 585 32.46 45.66 25.72
CA ASN A 585 31.76 45.13 24.54
C ASN A 585 31.81 43.60 24.44
N THR A 586 32.44 42.94 25.42
CA THR A 586 32.55 41.49 25.47
C THR A 586 32.08 41.01 26.83
N VAL A 587 30.90 40.41 26.87
CA VAL A 587 30.36 39.79 28.08
C VAL A 587 30.71 38.31 28.04
N LYS A 588 31.40 37.85 29.08
CA LYS A 588 31.88 36.48 29.19
C LYS A 588 31.36 35.84 30.47
N TYR A 589 30.80 34.65 30.33
CA TYR A 589 30.36 33.83 31.43
C TYR A 589 31.06 32.48 31.37
N GLU A 590 31.97 32.22 32.31
CA GLU A 590 32.67 30.95 32.46
C GLU A 590 32.52 30.48 33.91
N PRO A 591 31.94 29.29 34.15
CA PRO A 591 31.90 28.69 35.49
C PRO A 591 33.29 28.35 36.02
N TRP A 592 34.21 27.91 35.15
CA TRP A 592 35.60 27.54 35.48
C TRP A 592 36.56 28.06 34.38
N SER A 593 37.59 28.83 34.74
CA SER A 593 38.42 29.52 33.73
C SER A 593 39.56 28.64 33.17
N SER A 594 39.56 28.40 31.86
CA SER A 594 40.76 28.07 31.07
C SER A 594 41.61 29.34 30.87
N GLU A 595 42.95 29.26 30.99
CA GLU A 595 43.84 30.42 30.82
C GLU A 595 43.82 31.01 29.40
N LYS A 596 43.40 30.25 28.39
CA LYS A 596 43.43 30.67 26.97
C LYS A 596 42.43 31.80 26.66
N HIS A 597 41.24 31.76 27.25
CA HIS A 597 40.19 32.77 27.02
C HIS A 597 40.32 34.02 27.91
N LYS A 598 41.40 34.16 28.69
CA LYS A 598 41.77 35.43 29.37
C LYS A 598 42.55 36.36 28.44
N ASN A 599 43.04 35.85 27.32
CA ASN A 599 43.85 36.61 26.38
C ASN A 599 42.96 37.42 25.44
N MET A 600 42.99 38.74 25.58
CA MET A 600 42.27 39.67 24.69
C MET A 600 42.66 39.52 23.22
N LEU A 601 43.89 39.05 22.92
CA LEU A 601 44.29 38.74 21.54
C LEU A 601 43.45 37.60 20.95
N HIS A 602 43.27 36.51 21.71
CA HIS A 602 42.51 35.36 21.24
C HIS A 602 41.03 35.68 20.99
N LEU A 603 40.44 36.54 21.83
CA LEU A 603 39.07 37.02 21.61
C LEU A 603 38.97 37.98 20.42
N TYR A 604 40.03 38.72 20.13
CA TYR A 604 40.09 39.59 18.96
C TYR A 604 40.17 38.76 17.67
N ASP A 605 41.05 37.76 17.65
CA ASP A 605 41.20 36.83 16.53
C ASP A 605 39.90 36.05 16.29
N LEU A 606 39.26 35.54 17.37
CA LEU A 606 37.95 34.87 17.28
C LEU A 606 36.85 35.79 16.74
N LEU A 607 36.78 37.04 17.20
CA LEU A 607 35.79 38.01 16.68
C LEU A 607 36.03 38.31 15.20
N TRP A 608 37.29 38.37 14.77
CA TRP A 608 37.66 38.55 13.37
C TRP A 608 37.18 37.38 12.51
N GLU A 609 37.42 36.14 12.96
CA GLU A 609 36.93 34.93 12.31
C GLU A 609 35.40 34.91 12.22
N LEU A 610 34.70 35.15 13.34
CA LEU A 610 33.23 35.18 13.38
C LEU A 610 32.62 36.25 12.45
N ARG A 611 33.29 37.39 12.27
CA ARG A 611 32.86 38.43 11.32
C ARG A 611 33.01 37.99 9.87
N ALA A 612 34.10 37.31 9.55
CA ALA A 612 34.30 36.72 8.23
C ALA A 612 33.26 35.62 7.97
N GLU A 613 33.04 34.71 8.92
CA GLU A 613 32.03 33.66 8.84
C GLU A 613 30.61 34.22 8.73
N GLN A 614 30.27 35.28 9.49
CA GLN A 614 28.97 35.94 9.38
C GLN A 614 28.74 36.47 7.95
N LYS A 615 29.78 36.98 7.28
CA LYS A 615 29.67 37.46 5.90
C LYS A 615 29.43 36.32 4.92
N GLU A 616 30.15 35.21 5.07
CA GLU A 616 29.96 33.99 4.26
C GLU A 616 28.58 33.38 4.49
N LEU A 617 28.11 33.31 5.75
CA LEU A 617 26.78 32.81 6.09
C LEU A 617 25.67 33.64 5.46
N LYS A 618 25.80 34.97 5.43
CA LYS A 618 24.84 35.82 4.70
C LYS A 618 24.78 35.46 3.22
N HIS A 619 25.91 35.17 2.58
CA HIS A 619 25.93 34.69 1.20
C HIS A 619 25.24 33.33 1.07
N HIS A 620 25.55 32.36 1.93
CA HIS A 620 24.89 31.05 1.93
C HIS A 620 23.38 31.12 2.13
N VAL A 621 22.89 32.03 2.97
CA VAL A 621 21.45 32.26 3.14
C VAL A 621 20.81 32.74 1.83
N ARG A 622 21.49 33.65 1.09
CA ARG A 622 21.00 34.09 -0.22
C ARG A 622 21.05 32.99 -1.27
N ASP A 623 22.10 32.16 -1.26
CA ASP A 623 22.19 30.99 -2.14
C ASP A 623 21.05 30.00 -1.84
N SER A 624 20.67 29.86 -0.58
CA SER A 624 19.57 28.99 -0.14
C SER A 624 18.19 29.51 -0.56
N GLU A 625 17.94 30.82 -0.44
CA GLU A 625 16.74 31.47 -1.01
C GLU A 625 16.68 31.31 -2.53
N ALA A 626 17.82 31.51 -3.23
CA ALA A 626 17.90 31.33 -4.68
C ALA A 626 17.68 29.86 -5.10
N GLU A 627 18.19 28.89 -4.34
CA GLU A 627 17.92 27.47 -4.54
C GLU A 627 16.42 27.16 -4.37
N MET A 628 15.76 27.73 -3.35
CA MET A 628 14.31 27.56 -3.18
C MET A 628 13.53 28.13 -4.36
N LEU A 629 13.85 29.35 -4.81
CA LEU A 629 13.20 29.95 -5.97
C LEU A 629 13.38 29.09 -7.23
N ASN A 630 14.58 28.52 -7.43
CA ASN A 630 14.82 27.59 -8.54
C ASN A 630 14.01 26.29 -8.39
N ILE A 631 13.89 25.74 -7.17
CA ILE A 631 13.03 24.57 -6.91
C ILE A 631 11.59 24.89 -7.29
N LEU A 632 11.03 26.01 -6.83
CA LEU A 632 9.66 26.41 -7.13
C LEU A 632 9.43 26.59 -8.63
N MET A 633 10.36 27.26 -9.33
CA MET A 633 10.27 27.46 -10.78
C MET A 633 10.30 26.13 -11.56
N VAL A 634 11.18 25.19 -11.18
CA VAL A 634 11.24 23.87 -11.81
C VAL A 634 9.97 23.08 -11.50
N ARG A 635 9.45 23.13 -10.27
CA ARG A 635 8.19 22.47 -9.88
C ARG A 635 7.00 23.02 -10.66
N GLU A 636 6.92 24.33 -10.85
CA GLU A 636 5.88 24.96 -11.69
C GLU A 636 5.95 24.48 -13.14
N ASP A 637 7.15 24.37 -13.72
CA ASP A 637 7.33 23.82 -15.08
C ASP A 637 6.95 22.33 -15.15
N GLU A 638 7.34 21.53 -14.15
CA GLU A 638 7.01 20.10 -14.07
C GLU A 638 5.49 19.87 -13.99
N GLU A 639 4.76 20.70 -13.22
CA GLU A 639 3.29 20.63 -13.14
C GLU A 639 2.61 21.17 -14.41
N ALA A 640 3.19 22.17 -15.07
CA ALA A 640 2.66 22.70 -16.34
C ALA A 640 2.92 21.75 -17.53
N ASN A 641 4.04 21.02 -17.51
CA ASN A 641 4.56 20.24 -18.64
C ASN A 641 4.85 18.78 -18.24
N ILE A 642 3.83 18.05 -17.77
CA ILE A 642 3.97 16.65 -17.37
C ILE A 642 4.37 15.78 -18.57
N LYS A 643 5.44 14.99 -18.41
CA LYS A 643 5.93 14.03 -19.42
C LYS A 643 5.98 12.63 -18.85
N LEU A 644 5.59 11.65 -19.68
CA LEU A 644 5.58 10.23 -19.31
C LEU A 644 6.64 9.43 -20.07
N SER A 645 7.45 8.72 -19.32
CA SER A 645 8.42 7.74 -19.82
C SER A 645 7.74 6.52 -20.43
N ALA A 646 8.21 6.08 -21.61
CA ALA A 646 7.67 4.91 -22.29
C ALA A 646 8.05 3.58 -21.59
N SER A 647 7.04 2.78 -21.27
CA SER A 647 7.14 1.42 -20.72
C SER A 647 7.98 0.53 -21.64
N MET A 648 8.67 -0.47 -21.07
CA MET A 648 9.36 -1.50 -21.85
C MET A 648 8.42 -2.28 -22.77
N TYR A 649 7.13 -2.34 -22.43
CA TYR A 649 6.10 -3.06 -23.19
C TYR A 649 5.31 -2.14 -24.13
N SER A 650 5.48 -0.81 -24.04
CA SER A 650 4.86 0.14 -24.94
C SER A 650 5.32 -0.08 -26.40
N PRO A 651 4.41 -0.07 -27.38
CA PRO A 651 4.76 -0.26 -28.79
C PRO A 651 5.75 0.79 -29.32
N ALA A 652 5.85 1.95 -28.66
CA ALA A 652 6.80 3.02 -29.02
C ALA A 652 8.27 2.59 -28.97
N LYS A 653 8.65 1.66 -28.07
CA LYS A 653 10.03 1.13 -28.02
C LYS A 653 10.29 -0.04 -28.97
N ARG A 654 9.26 -0.74 -29.48
CA ARG A 654 9.47 -1.83 -30.46
C ARG A 654 9.85 -1.31 -31.84
N GLY A 655 9.41 -0.10 -32.21
CA GLY A 655 9.80 0.54 -33.47
C GLY A 655 11.29 0.93 -33.53
N GLN A 656 11.92 1.21 -32.39
CA GLN A 656 13.33 1.65 -32.34
C GLN A 656 14.35 0.53 -32.07
N ARG A 657 13.91 -0.70 -31.82
CA ARG A 657 14.79 -1.88 -31.67
C ARG A 657 14.84 -2.77 -32.93
N GLN A 658 14.23 -2.32 -34.02
CA GLN A 658 14.27 -3.00 -35.33
C GLN A 658 14.93 -2.15 -36.44
N GLU A 659 15.65 -1.08 -36.10
CA GLU A 659 16.56 -0.39 -37.02
C GLU A 659 18.01 -0.48 -36.54
#